data_AF-A0A812QR35-F1
#
_entry.id   AF-A0A812QR35-F1
#
_cell.length_a   1.000
_cell.length_b   1.000
_cell.length_c   1.000
_cell.angle_alpha   90.00
_cell.angle_beta   90.00
_cell.angle_gamma   90.00
#
_symmetry.space_group_name_H-M   'P 1'
#
loop_
_entity.id
_entity.type
_entity.pdbx_description
1 polymer ?
#
loop_
_entity_poly.entity_id
_entity_poly.type
_entity_poly.pdbx_seq_one_letter_code
_entity_poly.pdbx_strand_id
1 'polypeptide(L)'
;MQDIEDTGYPGAASASKSITVKLPKIVPKDVEGFKTTYEAHVKDREAQGIPPLPLDAKQVQCVVELLKAPPAGQETFLLELLRSRVPPGVDDASYVKANFLRRIVVGAERSPVITKAQAVEMLGWMQGGYNVQPLVEALDLDQELAELAVTGLSRTLLMFDAFYDVEDKMKAGNVFAKKLMESWAKAEWFSSRKGIPDKVTLTVFKVTGETNTDDLSPAPDAWSRPDIPLHALAMLKFPREGITDASKQIAELKKKGFPLVYVGDVVGTGSSRKSATNSILWYMGDDIPFTPNKRTGGFVFGTVIAPIFFNTMEDSGALPVEMDVKDMNMGDVVDVCFREGVVKKHGTDTIVSKFSLKSEVLHDEVQAGGRIPLIIGRGLTGKAREALQLEPSQAFRSMKQPDVKVKGYTLAQKLVGKACGVAGVVPGAYCEPSMGAVGSQDTTGPMTRDELKDLACLGFSADLTMQSFCHTAAYPKPVDVTTHQTLPKFIADRGGVALRPGDGIIHSWLNRMLLPDQVGTGGDSHTRFPLGISFPAGSGLVAFAAATGVMPLDMPESVLVRFSGKMQPGVTLRDLVHAIPYFAIQKGLLTVEKKGKVNVFNGRVLEIEGLPDLKCEQAFELSDASAERSAAGCTIKLNKEPVIEYLKSNIVLLKWMVAKGYSDPRTLARRVAKMEAWLANPRLMEADKDAEYAAVLEINMDEIREPILCCPNDPDDAKTLSAVQGAKIDEVFIGSCMTNIGHYRAAGKMLAQCERQLPTRLWIAPPTKMDQEQLTKEGFYAIYGKVGARTEMPGCSLCMGNQARVADGCTVVSTSTRNFPNRLGKGANVYLASAELAAVSAMLGRLPTTEEYLKYHTELGKNEAQIYKYLNFDQVEDYSDVAAMVQDGEAGSCVAPCKASTGRAALVKTPTGRMRTTIVLDKQQVVGSGRKDSRGRGSITPHSAASSRRMTLRFGVEKGAQKQEPRTPRKAAEKQEDSADPGLVKSEPEATPEEPRRPDVEMVELQRQLDVSCQQKAAMENQLEVAWELVAELRGRLVDTLEQGKQSAESEPATVVRAGKKENGSQMQTAQGQLQPTESNSRLVAQADALAVASRAAMDAAKAVQRAKYQSGIAALPWSSSRLAARMTHRPGGPALCSLLSFL
;
A
#
# COMPACT_ATOMS: atom_id res chain seq x y z
N MET A 1 -3.32 29.61 -24.90
CA MET A 1 -3.84 28.80 -23.76
C MET A 1 -4.15 29.72 -22.57
N GLN A 2 -4.90 30.82 -22.76
CA GLN A 2 -5.22 31.75 -21.66
C GLN A 2 -6.67 32.30 -21.70
N ASP A 3 -7.55 31.78 -22.58
CA ASP A 3 -8.91 32.33 -22.77
C ASP A 3 -10.04 31.32 -22.53
N ILE A 4 -9.94 30.46 -21.51
CA ILE A 4 -11.09 29.64 -21.07
C ILE A 4 -11.09 29.53 -19.54
N GLU A 5 -11.27 30.64 -18.82
CA GLU A 5 -11.51 30.60 -17.36
C GLU A 5 -12.57 31.59 -16.85
N ASP A 6 -13.32 32.31 -17.71
CA ASP A 6 -14.36 33.24 -17.22
C ASP A 6 -15.69 33.06 -17.95
N THR A 7 -16.55 32.18 -17.43
CA THR A 7 -18.01 32.39 -17.44
C THR A 7 -18.60 31.84 -16.15
N GLY A 8 -18.88 32.74 -15.20
CA GLY A 8 -19.40 32.40 -13.88
C GLY A 8 -20.91 32.13 -13.86
N TYR A 9 -21.31 31.17 -13.03
CA TYR A 9 -22.67 31.01 -12.52
C TYR A 9 -22.62 31.11 -10.97
N PRO A 10 -23.39 32.01 -10.34
CA PRO A 10 -23.42 32.14 -8.88
C PRO A 10 -24.57 31.32 -8.30
N GLY A 11 -24.27 30.24 -7.57
CA GLY A 11 -25.30 29.56 -6.76
C GLY A 11 -25.06 28.10 -6.43
N ALA A 12 -24.01 27.76 -5.67
CA ALA A 12 -24.00 26.62 -4.74
C ALA A 12 -22.70 26.67 -3.93
N ALA A 13 -22.80 26.86 -2.62
CA ALA A 13 -21.67 26.73 -1.70
C ALA A 13 -21.39 25.25 -1.44
N SER A 14 -20.85 24.57 -2.45
CA SER A 14 -20.02 23.38 -2.30
C SER A 14 -18.71 23.74 -3.00
N ALA A 15 -17.67 24.01 -2.21
CA ALA A 15 -16.35 24.27 -2.76
C ALA A 15 -15.75 22.93 -3.23
N SER A 16 -16.28 22.39 -4.33
CA SER A 16 -15.58 21.43 -5.16
C SER A 16 -14.28 22.12 -5.61
N LYS A 17 -13.15 21.76 -4.97
CA LYS A 17 -11.84 22.08 -5.54
C LYS A 17 -11.85 21.47 -6.95
N SER A 18 -11.81 22.28 -8.00
CA SER A 18 -11.63 21.77 -9.34
C SER A 18 -10.27 21.04 -9.37
N ILE A 19 -10.30 19.73 -9.62
CA ILE A 19 -9.06 18.99 -9.88
C ILE A 19 -8.52 19.52 -11.21
N THR A 20 -7.48 20.36 -11.14
CA THR A 20 -6.78 20.84 -12.34
C THR A 20 -5.96 19.70 -12.92
N VAL A 21 -6.41 19.12 -14.03
CA VAL A 21 -5.66 18.10 -14.78
C VAL A 21 -4.47 18.78 -15.46
N LYS A 22 -3.25 18.48 -15.00
CA LYS A 22 -2.02 18.96 -15.63
C LYS A 22 -1.53 17.93 -16.65
N LEU A 23 -1.81 18.20 -17.92
CA LEU A 23 -1.40 17.32 -19.01
C LEU A 23 0.08 17.51 -19.38
N PRO A 24 0.79 16.45 -19.82
CA PRO A 24 2.10 16.59 -20.41
C PRO A 24 2.04 17.43 -21.70
N LYS A 25 3.17 18.08 -22.04
CA LYS A 25 3.31 18.77 -23.33
C LYS A 25 3.71 17.76 -24.40
N ILE A 26 3.10 17.86 -25.58
CA ILE A 26 3.52 17.15 -26.80
C ILE A 26 4.25 18.10 -27.74
N VAL A 27 5.23 17.58 -28.48
CA VAL A 27 5.93 18.29 -29.58
C VAL A 27 5.65 17.58 -30.92
N PRO A 28 5.85 18.23 -32.08
CA PRO A 28 5.57 17.61 -33.38
C PRO A 28 6.20 16.23 -33.58
N LYS A 29 7.43 16.06 -33.09
CA LYS A 29 8.16 14.77 -33.12
C LYS A 29 7.44 13.64 -32.37
N ASP A 30 6.69 13.96 -31.30
CA ASP A 30 5.90 12.96 -30.58
C ASP A 30 4.75 12.44 -31.46
N VAL A 31 4.11 13.34 -32.22
CA VAL A 31 2.99 13.00 -33.13
C VAL A 31 3.50 12.19 -34.32
N GLU A 32 4.57 12.63 -34.96
CA GLU A 32 5.20 11.93 -36.09
C GLU A 32 5.71 10.53 -35.70
N GLY A 33 6.29 10.40 -34.50
CA GLY A 33 6.85 9.14 -34.00
C GLY A 33 5.86 8.21 -33.29
N PHE A 34 4.62 8.65 -33.07
CA PHE A 34 3.64 7.93 -32.25
C PHE A 34 3.39 6.51 -32.76
N LYS A 35 3.01 6.37 -34.04
CA LYS A 35 2.65 5.07 -34.63
C LYS A 35 3.79 4.06 -34.51
N THR A 36 4.99 4.45 -34.90
CA THR A 36 6.18 3.59 -34.81
C THR A 36 6.44 3.14 -33.37
N THR A 37 6.33 4.06 -32.41
CA THR A 37 6.54 3.76 -30.98
C THR A 37 5.45 2.82 -30.45
N TYR A 38 4.18 3.05 -30.82
CA TYR A 38 3.06 2.23 -30.42
C TYR A 38 3.13 0.83 -31.02
N GLU A 39 3.44 0.69 -32.31
CA GLU A 39 3.58 -0.61 -32.99
C GLU A 39 4.77 -1.41 -32.43
N ALA A 40 5.86 -0.75 -32.06
CA ALA A 40 6.97 -1.41 -31.36
C ALA A 40 6.51 -1.97 -30.00
N HIS A 41 5.79 -1.18 -29.21
CA HIS A 41 5.22 -1.62 -27.93
C HIS A 41 4.21 -2.77 -28.10
N VAL A 42 3.35 -2.71 -29.12
CA VAL A 42 2.43 -3.80 -29.46
C VAL A 42 3.21 -5.09 -29.74
N LYS A 43 4.26 -5.01 -30.57
CA LYS A 43 5.10 -6.17 -30.90
C LYS A 43 5.82 -6.75 -29.67
N ASP A 44 6.34 -5.89 -28.80
CA ASP A 44 7.01 -6.31 -27.55
C ASP A 44 6.04 -7.02 -26.59
N ARG A 45 4.77 -6.63 -26.60
CA ARG A 45 3.68 -7.22 -25.82
C ARG A 45 3.16 -8.53 -26.41
N GLU A 46 2.99 -8.57 -27.73
CA GLU A 46 2.61 -9.78 -28.46
C GLU A 46 3.65 -10.90 -28.31
N ALA A 47 4.94 -10.55 -28.25
CA ALA A 47 6.02 -11.52 -27.96
C ALA A 47 5.87 -12.19 -26.58
N GLN A 48 5.11 -11.59 -25.67
CA GLN A 48 4.76 -12.13 -24.35
C GLN A 48 3.35 -12.74 -24.31
N GLY A 49 2.60 -12.71 -25.42
CA GLY A 49 1.23 -13.22 -25.49
C GLY A 49 0.19 -12.36 -24.78
N ILE A 50 0.44 -11.05 -24.62
CA ILE A 50 -0.44 -10.12 -23.89
C ILE A 50 -0.77 -8.87 -24.74
N PRO A 51 -1.91 -8.20 -24.51
CA PRO A 51 -2.27 -6.98 -25.22
C PRO A 51 -1.38 -5.78 -24.84
N PRO A 52 -1.34 -4.74 -25.68
CA PRO A 52 -0.67 -3.49 -25.34
C PRO A 52 -1.32 -2.81 -24.13
N LEU A 53 -0.53 -2.01 -23.40
CA LEU A 53 -1.04 -1.06 -22.41
C LEU A 53 -2.15 -0.17 -22.98
N PRO A 54 -3.10 0.27 -22.14
CA PRO A 54 -3.95 1.40 -22.47
C PRO A 54 -3.12 2.64 -22.80
N LEU A 55 -3.67 3.52 -23.62
CA LEU A 55 -3.02 4.78 -23.99
C LEU A 55 -2.96 5.72 -22.78
N ASP A 56 -1.79 6.30 -22.56
CA ASP A 56 -1.63 7.39 -21.61
C ASP A 56 -2.13 8.74 -22.19
N ALA A 57 -2.20 9.78 -21.34
CA ALA A 57 -2.67 11.09 -21.75
C ALA A 57 -1.87 11.72 -22.91
N LYS A 58 -0.55 11.51 -22.94
CA LYS A 58 0.33 12.03 -24.00
C LYS A 58 0.04 11.35 -25.33
N GLN A 59 -0.11 10.03 -25.29
CA GLN A 59 -0.45 9.22 -26.45
C GLN A 59 -1.84 9.57 -26.99
N VAL A 60 -2.84 9.78 -26.12
CA VAL A 60 -4.16 10.24 -26.56
C VAL A 60 -4.09 11.63 -27.20
N GLN A 61 -3.26 12.56 -26.68
CA GLN A 61 -3.03 13.84 -27.36
C GLN A 61 -2.45 13.66 -28.77
N CYS A 62 -1.49 12.75 -28.96
CA CYS A 62 -0.96 12.42 -30.29
C CYS A 62 -2.03 11.83 -31.22
N VAL A 63 -2.85 10.89 -30.72
CA VAL A 63 -3.96 10.31 -31.48
C VAL A 63 -4.98 11.38 -31.87
N VAL A 64 -5.30 12.31 -30.97
CA VAL A 64 -6.21 13.44 -31.24
C VAL A 64 -5.67 14.35 -32.35
N GLU A 65 -4.39 14.72 -32.32
CA GLU A 65 -3.79 15.53 -33.39
C GLU A 65 -3.80 14.80 -34.74
N LEU A 66 -3.50 13.49 -34.75
CA LEU A 66 -3.59 12.68 -35.96
C LEU A 66 -5.03 12.57 -36.48
N LEU A 67 -6.04 12.47 -35.60
CA LEU A 67 -7.45 12.38 -36.01
C LEU A 67 -8.00 13.69 -36.61
N LYS A 68 -7.36 14.84 -36.38
CA LYS A 68 -7.73 16.11 -37.05
C LYS A 68 -7.31 16.13 -38.51
N ALA A 69 -6.20 15.48 -38.84
CA ALA A 69 -5.66 15.34 -40.19
C ALA A 69 -5.06 13.94 -40.37
N PRO A 70 -5.89 12.89 -40.51
CA PRO A 70 -5.44 11.51 -40.49
C PRO A 70 -4.56 11.21 -41.70
N PRO A 71 -3.39 10.59 -41.51
CA PRO A 71 -2.61 10.06 -42.61
C PRO A 71 -3.42 9.02 -43.40
N ALA A 72 -3.28 9.02 -44.72
CA ALA A 72 -4.02 8.12 -45.60
C ALA A 72 -3.84 6.65 -45.18
N GLY A 73 -4.95 5.93 -45.00
CA GLY A 73 -4.98 4.51 -44.62
C GLY A 73 -4.84 4.24 -43.11
N GLN A 74 -4.75 5.29 -42.28
CA GLN A 74 -4.67 5.16 -40.81
C GLN A 74 -5.97 5.53 -40.07
N GLU A 75 -7.02 5.90 -40.80
CA GLU A 75 -8.29 6.40 -40.26
C GLU A 75 -8.92 5.40 -39.28
N THR A 76 -9.06 4.15 -39.71
CA THR A 76 -9.68 3.08 -38.90
C THR A 76 -8.82 2.74 -37.69
N PHE A 77 -7.49 2.67 -37.89
CA PHE A 77 -6.55 2.38 -36.80
C PHE A 77 -6.63 3.42 -35.68
N LEU A 78 -6.56 4.70 -36.02
CA LEU A 78 -6.63 5.80 -35.04
C LEU A 78 -7.98 5.86 -34.33
N LEU A 79 -9.08 5.59 -35.06
CA LEU A 79 -10.41 5.56 -34.48
C LEU A 79 -10.55 4.41 -33.46
N GLU A 80 -10.06 3.22 -33.79
CA GLU A 80 -10.11 2.07 -32.88
C GLU A 80 -9.22 2.25 -31.65
N LEU A 81 -8.08 2.94 -31.78
CA LEU A 81 -7.27 3.35 -30.64
C LEU A 81 -8.03 4.28 -29.69
N LEU A 82 -8.62 5.35 -30.21
CA LEU A 82 -9.40 6.29 -29.40
C LEU A 82 -10.62 5.60 -28.77
N ARG A 83 -11.27 4.71 -29.51
CA ARG A 83 -12.49 4.01 -29.06
C ARG A 83 -12.21 2.98 -27.97
N SER A 84 -11.19 2.14 -28.13
CA SER A 84 -11.03 0.89 -27.36
C SER A 84 -9.79 0.82 -26.47
N ARG A 85 -8.81 1.71 -26.64
CA ARG A 85 -7.52 1.67 -25.92
C ARG A 85 -7.35 2.78 -24.88
N VAL A 86 -8.36 3.63 -24.68
CA VAL A 86 -8.32 4.69 -23.66
C VAL A 86 -9.06 4.21 -22.40
N PRO A 87 -8.46 4.32 -21.19
CA PRO A 87 -9.18 4.04 -19.94
C PRO A 87 -10.48 4.84 -19.81
N PRO A 88 -11.51 4.32 -19.11
CA PRO A 88 -12.73 5.06 -18.82
C PRO A 88 -12.58 5.97 -17.58
N GLY A 89 -13.67 6.64 -17.18
CA GLY A 89 -13.71 7.34 -15.89
C GLY A 89 -12.97 8.68 -15.89
N VAL A 90 -12.23 8.93 -14.81
CA VAL A 90 -11.47 10.17 -14.58
C VAL A 90 -9.95 10.02 -14.74
N ASP A 91 -9.50 9.10 -15.59
CA ASP A 91 -8.10 9.05 -16.00
C ASP A 91 -7.72 10.28 -16.84
N ASP A 92 -6.45 10.69 -16.78
CA ASP A 92 -5.95 11.85 -17.54
C ASP A 92 -6.10 11.63 -19.06
N ALA A 93 -5.99 10.38 -19.54
CA ALA A 93 -6.24 10.03 -20.94
C ALA A 93 -7.73 10.17 -21.30
N SER A 94 -8.63 9.80 -20.38
CA SER A 94 -10.08 10.01 -20.52
C SER A 94 -10.42 11.48 -20.57
N TYR A 95 -9.73 12.33 -19.79
CA TYR A 95 -9.90 13.79 -19.85
C TYR A 95 -9.60 14.34 -21.25
N VAL A 96 -8.50 13.92 -21.87
CA VAL A 96 -8.13 14.35 -23.24
C VAL A 96 -9.19 13.87 -24.23
N LYS A 97 -9.59 12.60 -24.17
CA LYS A 97 -10.62 12.01 -25.04
C LYS A 97 -11.95 12.72 -24.91
N ALA A 98 -12.48 12.90 -23.69
CA ALA A 98 -13.77 13.53 -23.45
C ALA A 98 -13.81 14.97 -23.95
N ASN A 99 -12.76 15.76 -23.69
CA ASN A 99 -12.68 17.15 -24.16
C ASN A 99 -12.63 17.26 -25.68
N PHE A 100 -11.86 16.40 -26.35
CA PHE A 100 -11.81 16.36 -27.81
C PHE A 100 -13.18 16.02 -28.41
N LEU A 101 -13.82 14.95 -27.90
CA LEU A 101 -15.15 14.53 -28.36
C LEU A 101 -16.20 15.61 -28.12
N ARG A 102 -16.22 16.24 -26.93
CA ARG A 102 -17.10 17.38 -26.63
C ARG A 102 -16.93 18.52 -27.63
N ARG A 103 -15.68 18.89 -27.96
CA ARG A 103 -15.37 19.96 -28.92
C ARG A 103 -15.87 19.65 -30.34
N ILE A 104 -15.87 18.38 -30.75
CA ILE A 104 -16.50 17.94 -32.01
C ILE A 104 -18.02 18.13 -31.95
N VAL A 105 -18.66 17.67 -30.87
CA VAL A 105 -20.13 17.78 -30.68
C VAL A 105 -20.61 19.23 -30.82
N VAL A 106 -19.95 20.17 -30.13
CA VAL A 106 -20.31 21.61 -30.19
C VAL A 106 -19.77 22.32 -31.44
N GLY A 107 -19.01 21.65 -32.30
CA GLY A 107 -18.46 22.20 -33.54
C GLY A 107 -17.25 23.14 -33.37
N ALA A 108 -16.64 23.18 -32.19
CA ALA A 108 -15.42 23.92 -31.91
C ALA A 108 -14.16 23.24 -32.48
N GLU A 109 -14.27 21.97 -32.86
CA GLU A 109 -13.21 21.19 -33.50
C GLU A 109 -13.82 20.27 -34.56
N ARG A 110 -13.02 19.83 -35.54
CA ARG A 110 -13.45 18.96 -36.63
C ARG A 110 -12.45 17.84 -36.84
N SER A 111 -12.96 16.67 -37.21
CA SER A 111 -12.20 15.53 -37.69
C SER A 111 -12.88 15.00 -38.96
N PRO A 112 -12.14 14.66 -40.03
CA PRO A 112 -12.74 14.09 -41.23
C PRO A 112 -13.27 12.67 -41.03
N VAL A 113 -12.96 12.03 -39.89
CA VAL A 113 -13.29 10.61 -39.61
C VAL A 113 -14.18 10.43 -38.39
N ILE A 114 -14.52 11.50 -37.67
CA ILE A 114 -15.43 11.47 -36.52
C ILE A 114 -16.54 12.49 -36.73
N THR A 115 -17.75 11.99 -36.94
CA THR A 115 -18.98 12.80 -36.97
C THR A 115 -19.41 13.22 -35.56
N LYS A 116 -20.31 14.20 -35.46
CA LYS A 116 -20.91 14.60 -34.17
C LYS A 116 -21.65 13.44 -33.49
N ALA A 117 -22.42 12.68 -34.25
CA ALA A 117 -23.14 11.50 -33.77
C ALA A 117 -22.18 10.47 -33.17
N GLN A 118 -21.12 10.10 -33.89
CA GLN A 118 -20.09 9.17 -33.39
C GLN A 118 -19.37 9.71 -32.15
N ALA A 119 -19.19 11.03 -32.03
CA ALA A 119 -18.60 11.63 -30.84
C ALA A 119 -19.51 11.47 -29.60
N VAL A 120 -20.83 11.68 -29.74
CA VAL A 120 -21.81 11.44 -28.67
C VAL A 120 -21.85 9.96 -28.30
N GLU A 121 -21.85 9.05 -29.28
CA GLU A 121 -21.79 7.61 -29.03
C GLU A 121 -20.54 7.22 -28.24
N MET A 122 -19.36 7.71 -28.64
CA MET A 122 -18.10 7.42 -27.95
C MET A 122 -18.08 7.98 -26.52
N LEU A 123 -18.65 9.17 -26.29
CA LEU A 123 -18.84 9.72 -24.94
C LEU A 123 -19.72 8.79 -24.09
N GLY A 124 -20.77 8.20 -24.67
CA GLY A 124 -21.68 7.26 -24.00
C GLY A 124 -21.03 5.97 -23.49
N TRP A 125 -19.83 5.63 -23.96
CA TRP A 125 -19.12 4.41 -23.57
C TRP A 125 -17.97 4.62 -22.57
N MET A 126 -17.76 5.85 -22.10
CA MET A 126 -16.66 6.18 -21.18
C MET A 126 -16.96 5.86 -19.69
N GLN A 127 -18.03 5.11 -19.42
CA GLN A 127 -18.53 4.65 -18.10
C GLN A 127 -18.99 5.76 -17.13
N GLY A 128 -18.32 6.91 -17.09
CA GLY A 128 -18.62 8.03 -16.20
C GLY A 128 -17.46 9.02 -16.09
N GLY A 129 -17.65 10.11 -15.34
CA GLY A 129 -16.63 11.15 -15.16
C GLY A 129 -16.69 12.24 -16.23
N TYR A 130 -15.58 12.50 -16.93
CA TYR A 130 -15.46 13.65 -17.83
C TYR A 130 -16.40 13.66 -19.04
N ASN A 131 -17.03 12.51 -19.35
CA ASN A 131 -18.02 12.37 -20.41
C ASN A 131 -19.45 12.78 -20.00
N VAL A 132 -19.76 12.80 -18.70
CA VAL A 132 -21.13 12.98 -18.20
C VAL A 132 -21.66 14.36 -18.60
N GLN A 133 -20.94 15.43 -18.29
CA GLN A 133 -21.42 16.78 -18.61
C GLN A 133 -21.56 17.04 -20.11
N PRO A 134 -20.60 16.65 -20.97
CA PRO A 134 -20.82 16.69 -22.43
C PRO A 134 -22.10 16.00 -22.90
N LEU A 135 -22.47 14.86 -22.30
CA LEU A 135 -23.70 14.14 -22.65
C LEU A 135 -24.95 14.86 -22.13
N VAL A 136 -24.90 15.43 -20.93
CA VAL A 136 -26.00 16.24 -20.37
C VAL A 136 -26.23 17.50 -21.21
N GLU A 137 -25.17 18.18 -21.66
CA GLU A 137 -25.23 19.29 -22.62
C GLU A 137 -25.84 18.85 -23.96
N ALA A 138 -25.52 17.64 -24.43
CA ALA A 138 -26.03 17.12 -25.70
C ALA A 138 -27.55 16.86 -25.69
N LEU A 139 -28.20 16.82 -24.53
CA LEU A 139 -29.67 16.75 -24.42
C LEU A 139 -30.38 18.00 -24.93
N ASP A 140 -29.68 19.12 -25.08
CA ASP A 140 -30.24 20.38 -25.61
C ASP A 140 -29.97 20.58 -27.11
N LEU A 141 -29.26 19.64 -27.75
CA LEU A 141 -28.90 19.73 -29.16
C LEU A 141 -30.04 19.22 -30.06
N ASP A 142 -29.75 19.05 -31.35
CA ASP A 142 -30.71 18.50 -32.31
C ASP A 142 -31.15 17.07 -31.92
N GLN A 143 -32.29 16.64 -32.49
CA GLN A 143 -32.96 15.40 -32.11
C GLN A 143 -32.04 14.17 -32.21
N GLU A 144 -31.20 14.08 -33.25
CA GLU A 144 -30.31 12.93 -33.44
C GLU A 144 -29.29 12.83 -32.28
N LEU A 145 -28.62 13.94 -31.98
CA LEU A 145 -27.61 13.98 -30.91
C LEU A 145 -28.23 13.79 -29.52
N ALA A 146 -29.40 14.37 -29.27
CA ALA A 146 -30.10 14.22 -28.00
C ALA A 146 -30.58 12.78 -27.76
N GLU A 147 -31.06 12.07 -28.79
CA GLU A 147 -31.43 10.66 -28.68
C GLU A 147 -30.22 9.74 -28.40
N LEU A 148 -29.06 10.03 -29.01
CA LEU A 148 -27.81 9.33 -28.72
C LEU A 148 -27.32 9.62 -27.30
N ALA A 149 -27.46 10.87 -26.84
CA ALA A 149 -27.11 11.26 -25.47
C ALA A 149 -27.98 10.54 -24.43
N VAL A 150 -29.30 10.46 -24.66
CA VAL A 150 -30.20 9.63 -23.83
C VAL A 150 -29.74 8.18 -23.82
N THR A 151 -29.39 7.62 -24.98
CA THR A 151 -28.93 6.24 -25.10
C THR A 151 -27.66 5.97 -24.28
N GLY A 152 -26.69 6.88 -24.30
CA GLY A 152 -25.47 6.80 -23.49
C GLY A 152 -25.73 6.99 -21.99
N LEU A 153 -26.48 8.03 -21.62
CA LEU A 153 -26.78 8.35 -20.22
C LEU A 153 -27.69 7.31 -19.56
N SER A 154 -28.57 6.65 -20.30
CA SER A 154 -29.43 5.59 -19.78
C SER A 154 -28.64 4.38 -19.28
N ARG A 155 -27.38 4.21 -19.72
CA ARG A 155 -26.46 3.15 -19.27
C ARG A 155 -25.39 3.66 -18.29
N THR A 156 -25.28 4.97 -18.12
CA THR A 156 -24.27 5.61 -17.28
C THR A 156 -24.77 5.63 -15.83
N LEU A 157 -24.12 4.83 -14.97
CA LEU A 157 -24.51 4.73 -13.56
C LEU A 157 -23.88 5.84 -12.70
N LEU A 158 -22.67 6.26 -13.08
CA LEU A 158 -21.83 7.21 -12.35
C LEU A 158 -22.27 8.67 -12.59
N MET A 159 -23.57 8.94 -12.43
CA MET A 159 -24.16 10.29 -12.57
C MET A 159 -23.86 11.18 -11.38
N PHE A 160 -23.80 10.60 -10.17
CA PHE A 160 -23.62 11.33 -8.90
C PHE A 160 -24.48 12.60 -8.84
N ASP A 161 -23.87 13.78 -8.71
CA ASP A 161 -24.61 15.06 -8.61
C ASP A 161 -25.12 15.57 -9.97
N ALA A 162 -24.54 15.12 -11.10
CA ALA A 162 -25.05 15.46 -12.43
C ALA A 162 -26.45 14.87 -12.71
N PHE A 163 -26.94 13.99 -11.83
CA PHE A 163 -28.35 13.61 -11.78
C PHE A 163 -29.26 14.85 -11.66
N TYR A 164 -28.91 15.80 -10.80
CA TYR A 164 -29.73 17.00 -10.57
C TYR A 164 -29.72 17.93 -11.78
N ASP A 165 -28.62 17.99 -12.54
CA ASP A 165 -28.58 18.75 -13.80
C ASP A 165 -29.59 18.20 -14.83
N VAL A 166 -29.75 16.87 -14.89
CA VAL A 166 -30.77 16.22 -15.73
C VAL A 166 -32.17 16.46 -15.17
N GLU A 167 -32.34 16.40 -13.84
CA GLU A 167 -33.61 16.68 -13.18
C GLU A 167 -34.09 18.11 -13.45
N ASP A 168 -33.20 19.10 -13.36
CA ASP A 168 -33.48 20.50 -13.63
C ASP A 168 -33.88 20.71 -15.09
N LYS A 169 -33.21 20.06 -16.04
CA LYS A 169 -33.60 20.06 -17.46
C LYS A 169 -34.99 19.46 -17.68
N MET A 170 -35.30 18.35 -17.01
CA MET A 170 -36.62 17.74 -17.07
C MET A 170 -37.69 18.69 -16.52
N LYS A 171 -37.45 19.32 -15.36
CA LYS A 171 -38.34 20.32 -14.74
C LYS A 171 -38.53 21.55 -15.63
N ALA A 172 -37.50 21.92 -16.40
CA ALA A 172 -37.55 22.98 -17.40
C ALA A 172 -38.27 22.58 -18.72
N GLY A 173 -38.74 21.34 -18.85
CA GLY A 173 -39.53 20.87 -19.99
C GLY A 173 -38.73 20.16 -21.10
N ASN A 174 -37.45 19.84 -20.90
CA ASN A 174 -36.67 19.08 -21.88
C ASN A 174 -37.21 17.63 -21.99
N VAL A 175 -37.73 17.27 -23.16
CA VAL A 175 -38.36 15.97 -23.42
C VAL A 175 -37.37 14.79 -23.37
N PHE A 176 -36.11 15.03 -23.72
CA PHE A 176 -35.05 14.01 -23.69
C PHE A 176 -34.58 13.74 -22.25
N ALA A 177 -34.45 14.80 -21.45
CA ALA A 177 -34.17 14.67 -20.01
C ALA A 177 -35.29 13.90 -19.30
N LYS A 178 -36.56 14.18 -19.63
CA LYS A 178 -37.69 13.39 -19.12
C LYS A 178 -37.61 11.92 -19.53
N LYS A 179 -37.34 11.64 -20.81
CA LYS A 179 -37.16 10.26 -21.32
C LYS A 179 -36.05 9.51 -20.58
N LEU A 180 -34.94 10.19 -20.28
CA LEU A 180 -33.82 9.64 -19.52
C LEU A 180 -34.21 9.33 -18.07
N MET A 181 -34.88 10.26 -17.38
CA MET A 181 -35.39 10.04 -16.02
C MET A 181 -36.35 8.85 -15.95
N GLU A 182 -37.24 8.72 -16.94
CA GLU A 182 -38.15 7.56 -17.04
C GLU A 182 -37.39 6.25 -17.28
N SER A 183 -36.32 6.25 -18.09
CA SER A 183 -35.46 5.08 -18.33
C SER A 183 -34.78 4.60 -17.04
N TRP A 184 -34.19 5.52 -16.27
CA TRP A 184 -33.61 5.20 -14.96
C TRP A 184 -34.65 4.71 -13.97
N ALA A 185 -35.82 5.34 -13.92
CA ALA A 185 -36.92 4.95 -13.04
C ALA A 185 -37.49 3.55 -13.35
N LYS A 186 -37.43 3.12 -14.62
CA LYS A 186 -37.78 1.77 -15.09
C LYS A 186 -36.63 0.76 -14.93
N ALA A 187 -35.46 1.19 -14.47
CA ALA A 187 -34.26 0.37 -14.35
C ALA A 187 -33.82 -0.29 -15.67
N GLU A 188 -33.96 0.41 -16.81
CA GLU A 188 -33.59 -0.13 -18.13
C GLU A 188 -32.08 -0.44 -18.25
N TRP A 189 -31.24 0.29 -17.51
CA TRP A 189 -29.80 0.01 -17.36
C TRP A 189 -29.52 -1.41 -16.83
N PHE A 190 -30.45 -1.96 -16.03
CA PHE A 190 -30.35 -3.27 -15.40
C PHE A 190 -31.09 -4.35 -16.21
N SER A 191 -32.34 -4.09 -16.60
CA SER A 191 -33.18 -5.06 -17.31
C SER A 191 -32.71 -5.38 -18.73
N SER A 192 -31.93 -4.49 -19.35
CA SER A 192 -31.28 -4.73 -20.66
C SER A 192 -30.05 -5.64 -20.59
N ARG A 193 -29.51 -5.91 -19.40
CA ARG A 193 -28.36 -6.79 -19.20
C ARG A 193 -28.83 -8.24 -19.06
N LYS A 194 -28.03 -9.17 -19.56
CA LYS A 194 -28.32 -10.61 -19.41
C LYS A 194 -28.09 -11.01 -17.95
N GLY A 195 -29.11 -11.59 -17.32
CA GLY A 195 -28.95 -12.25 -16.03
C GLY A 195 -28.26 -13.61 -16.14
N ILE A 196 -28.08 -14.26 -15.00
CA ILE A 196 -27.58 -15.64 -14.95
C ILE A 196 -28.62 -16.56 -15.59
N PRO A 197 -28.28 -17.37 -16.61
CA PRO A 197 -29.22 -18.31 -17.19
C PRO A 197 -29.51 -19.45 -16.21
N ASP A 198 -30.66 -20.11 -16.35
CA ASP A 198 -31.07 -21.21 -15.45
C ASP A 198 -30.06 -22.36 -15.40
N LYS A 199 -29.32 -22.56 -16.49
CA LYS A 199 -28.23 -23.54 -16.61
C LYS A 199 -27.01 -22.92 -17.26
N VAL A 200 -25.82 -23.15 -16.69
CA VAL A 200 -24.52 -22.83 -17.30
C VAL A 200 -23.68 -24.09 -17.39
N THR A 201 -23.04 -24.34 -18.54
CA THR A 201 -22.06 -25.42 -18.71
C THR A 201 -20.65 -24.86 -18.57
N LEU A 202 -19.83 -25.45 -17.70
CA LEU A 202 -18.49 -24.97 -17.33
C LEU A 202 -17.46 -26.09 -17.45
N THR A 203 -16.22 -25.73 -17.79
CA THR A 203 -15.05 -26.63 -17.68
C THR A 203 -14.26 -26.32 -16.42
N VAL A 204 -14.02 -27.34 -15.60
CA VAL A 204 -13.37 -27.23 -14.29
C VAL A 204 -11.86 -27.02 -14.43
N PHE A 205 -11.34 -25.97 -13.80
CA PHE A 205 -9.92 -25.79 -13.51
C PHE A 205 -9.72 -26.01 -12.00
N LYS A 206 -9.36 -27.23 -11.59
CA LYS A 206 -9.24 -27.62 -10.17
C LYS A 206 -7.83 -27.35 -9.65
N VAL A 207 -7.73 -26.66 -8.52
CA VAL A 207 -6.50 -26.53 -7.72
C VAL A 207 -6.75 -27.20 -6.37
N THR A 208 -6.04 -28.29 -6.10
CA THR A 208 -6.22 -29.07 -4.86
C THR A 208 -5.59 -28.37 -3.66
N GLY A 209 -6.20 -28.55 -2.49
CA GLY A 209 -5.78 -27.95 -1.22
C GLY A 209 -6.22 -26.50 -1.06
N GLU A 210 -5.34 -25.71 -0.42
CA GLU A 210 -5.56 -24.28 -0.17
C GLU A 210 -4.91 -23.42 -1.27
N THR A 211 -5.72 -22.60 -1.94
CA THR A 211 -5.27 -21.52 -2.81
C THR A 211 -5.14 -20.24 -1.98
N ASN A 212 -3.92 -19.87 -1.64
CA ASN A 212 -3.63 -18.56 -1.07
C ASN A 212 -3.61 -17.50 -2.18
N THR A 213 -3.96 -16.26 -1.84
CA THR A 213 -3.85 -15.13 -2.78
C THR A 213 -2.43 -14.85 -3.25
N ASP A 214 -1.39 -15.26 -2.51
CA ASP A 214 0.01 -15.22 -2.97
C ASP A 214 0.28 -16.25 -4.09
N ASP A 215 -0.46 -17.36 -4.15
CA ASP A 215 -0.35 -18.33 -5.25
C ASP A 215 -0.91 -17.75 -6.55
N LEU A 216 -1.98 -16.94 -6.44
CA LEU A 216 -2.65 -16.29 -7.57
C LEU A 216 -1.96 -15.00 -8.02
N SER A 217 -1.32 -14.30 -7.08
CA SER A 217 -0.69 -13.00 -7.29
C SER A 217 0.57 -12.90 -6.41
N PRO A 218 1.70 -13.47 -6.83
CA PRO A 218 2.87 -13.60 -5.96
C PRO A 218 3.48 -12.27 -5.51
N ALA A 219 4.00 -12.24 -4.28
CA ALA A 219 4.61 -11.03 -3.71
C ALA A 219 5.75 -10.41 -4.56
N PRO A 220 6.68 -11.17 -5.17
CA PRO A 220 7.74 -10.61 -6.00
C PRO A 220 7.25 -9.84 -7.25
N ASP A 221 6.01 -10.11 -7.68
CA ASP A 221 5.37 -9.53 -8.85
C ASP A 221 4.40 -8.40 -8.48
N ALA A 222 4.38 -7.95 -7.22
CA ALA A 222 3.47 -6.90 -6.75
C ALA A 222 3.56 -5.60 -7.58
N TRP A 223 4.74 -5.31 -8.13
CA TRP A 223 5.02 -4.16 -8.97
C TRP A 223 4.22 -4.12 -10.28
N SER A 224 3.81 -5.28 -10.82
CA SER A 224 3.07 -5.36 -12.09
C SER A 224 1.55 -5.38 -11.92
N ARG A 225 1.03 -5.39 -10.69
CA ARG A 225 -0.41 -5.53 -10.40
C ARG A 225 -1.35 -4.58 -11.15
N PRO A 226 -1.02 -3.30 -11.38
CA PRO A 226 -1.86 -2.39 -12.18
C PRO A 226 -1.98 -2.81 -13.65
N ASP A 227 -1.00 -3.54 -14.17
CA ASP A 227 -0.99 -4.09 -15.51
C ASP A 227 -1.53 -5.52 -15.49
N ILE A 228 -2.86 -5.62 -15.44
CA ILE A 228 -3.59 -6.88 -15.24
C ILE A 228 -3.12 -8.01 -16.17
N PRO A 229 -2.97 -7.80 -17.50
CA PRO A 229 -2.54 -8.87 -18.41
C PRO A 229 -1.13 -9.37 -18.11
N LEU A 230 -0.19 -8.46 -17.83
CA LEU A 230 1.19 -8.82 -17.48
C LEU A 230 1.23 -9.55 -16.14
N HIS A 231 0.51 -9.06 -15.14
CA HIS A 231 0.48 -9.67 -13.82
C HIS A 231 -0.15 -11.07 -13.84
N ALA A 232 -1.16 -11.30 -14.68
CA ALA A 232 -1.80 -12.60 -14.84
C ALA A 232 -0.84 -13.72 -15.24
N LEU A 233 0.25 -13.41 -15.96
CA LEU A 233 1.29 -14.39 -16.31
C LEU A 233 1.98 -15.01 -15.06
N ALA A 234 1.92 -14.34 -13.91
CA ALA A 234 2.50 -14.84 -12.66
C ALA A 234 1.54 -15.72 -11.84
N MET A 235 0.27 -15.84 -12.24
CA MET A 235 -0.74 -16.64 -11.54
C MET A 235 -0.34 -18.12 -11.55
N LEU A 236 -0.24 -18.71 -10.35
CA LEU A 236 0.15 -20.11 -10.13
C LEU A 236 1.48 -20.49 -10.80
N LYS A 237 2.44 -19.55 -10.86
CA LYS A 237 3.75 -19.78 -11.49
C LYS A 237 4.64 -20.77 -10.74
N PHE A 238 4.35 -21.03 -9.47
CA PHE A 238 5.04 -22.03 -8.68
C PHE A 238 4.31 -23.37 -8.82
N PRO A 239 4.98 -24.44 -9.31
CA PRO A 239 4.34 -25.73 -9.49
C PRO A 239 3.76 -26.26 -8.17
N ARG A 240 2.61 -26.92 -8.29
CA ARG A 240 1.93 -27.62 -7.18
C ARG A 240 1.19 -28.84 -7.74
N GLU A 241 0.64 -29.66 -6.86
CA GLU A 241 -0.13 -30.82 -7.29
C GLU A 241 -1.22 -30.43 -8.32
N GLY A 242 -1.24 -31.12 -9.47
CA GLY A 242 -2.16 -30.85 -10.57
C GLY A 242 -1.83 -29.62 -11.44
N ILE A 243 -0.93 -28.73 -11.02
CA ILE A 243 -0.60 -27.48 -11.73
C ILE A 243 0.91 -27.41 -12.03
N THR A 244 1.25 -27.50 -13.32
CA THR A 244 2.64 -27.43 -13.80
C THR A 244 2.90 -26.15 -14.57
N ASP A 245 1.96 -25.75 -15.42
CA ASP A 245 1.97 -24.49 -16.17
C ASP A 245 0.51 -24.04 -16.34
N ALA A 246 0.06 -23.21 -15.41
CA ALA A 246 -1.33 -22.79 -15.35
C ALA A 246 -1.79 -22.15 -16.67
N SER A 247 -0.95 -21.32 -17.30
CA SER A 247 -1.29 -20.62 -18.54
C SER A 247 -1.55 -21.59 -19.70
N LYS A 248 -0.70 -22.60 -19.88
CA LYS A 248 -0.86 -23.62 -20.91
C LYS A 248 -2.04 -24.54 -20.62
N GLN A 249 -2.21 -24.96 -19.36
CA GLN A 249 -3.33 -25.80 -18.95
C GLN A 249 -4.67 -25.09 -19.18
N ILE A 250 -4.77 -23.81 -18.81
CA ILE A 250 -5.94 -22.97 -19.08
C ILE A 250 -6.22 -22.88 -20.58
N ALA A 251 -5.19 -22.64 -21.40
CA ALA A 251 -5.34 -22.56 -22.86
C ALA A 251 -5.84 -23.89 -23.46
N GLU A 252 -5.37 -25.03 -22.96
CA GLU A 252 -5.84 -26.35 -23.39
C GLU A 252 -7.30 -26.60 -22.99
N LEU A 253 -7.68 -26.28 -21.75
CA LEU A 253 -9.05 -26.45 -21.28
C LEU A 253 -10.05 -25.59 -22.05
N LYS A 254 -9.66 -24.37 -22.46
CA LYS A 254 -10.50 -23.49 -23.30
C LYS A 254 -10.86 -24.11 -24.64
N LYS A 255 -10.06 -25.05 -25.17
CA LYS A 255 -10.38 -25.76 -26.42
C LYS A 255 -11.64 -26.63 -26.33
N LYS A 256 -12.11 -26.94 -25.12
CA LYS A 256 -13.39 -27.66 -24.91
C LYS A 256 -14.62 -26.83 -25.24
N GLY A 257 -14.48 -25.52 -25.47
CA GLY A 257 -15.56 -24.66 -25.96
C GLY A 257 -16.54 -24.16 -24.90
N PHE A 258 -16.29 -24.44 -23.62
CA PHE A 258 -17.08 -23.92 -22.49
C PHE A 258 -16.27 -22.91 -21.67
N PRO A 259 -16.92 -21.93 -21.02
CA PRO A 259 -16.26 -21.07 -20.04
C PRO A 259 -15.60 -21.89 -18.92
N LEU A 260 -14.51 -21.38 -18.37
CA LEU A 260 -13.82 -22.03 -17.26
C LEU A 260 -14.42 -21.63 -15.91
N VAL A 261 -14.32 -22.53 -14.94
CA VAL A 261 -14.58 -22.25 -13.52
C VAL A 261 -13.35 -22.58 -12.71
N TYR A 262 -12.93 -21.65 -11.84
CA TYR A 262 -11.89 -21.91 -10.87
C TYR A 262 -12.48 -22.73 -9.72
N VAL A 263 -11.90 -23.88 -9.41
CA VAL A 263 -12.37 -24.75 -8.33
C VAL A 263 -11.24 -25.04 -7.36
N GLY A 264 -11.46 -24.89 -6.06
CA GLY A 264 -10.46 -25.26 -5.04
C GLY A 264 -11.10 -25.66 -3.72
N ASP A 265 -10.39 -26.40 -2.88
CA ASP A 265 -10.97 -26.88 -1.61
C ASP A 265 -11.10 -25.73 -0.61
N VAL A 266 -10.05 -24.91 -0.46
CA VAL A 266 -10.09 -23.62 0.25
C VAL A 266 -9.54 -22.53 -0.66
N VAL A 267 -10.29 -21.45 -0.90
CA VAL A 267 -9.93 -20.44 -1.91
C VAL A 267 -9.84 -19.03 -1.32
N GLY A 268 -8.75 -18.33 -1.64
CA GLY A 268 -8.66 -16.88 -1.46
C GLY A 268 -8.15 -16.43 -0.08
N THR A 269 -7.51 -17.31 0.68
CA THR A 269 -6.95 -16.96 1.99
C THR A 269 -5.79 -15.96 1.89
N GLY A 270 -5.50 -15.27 3.00
CA GLY A 270 -4.35 -14.39 3.13
C GLY A 270 -4.62 -12.91 2.82
N SER A 271 -3.98 -12.40 1.77
CA SER A 271 -3.94 -10.97 1.45
C SER A 271 -5.20 -10.49 0.72
N SER A 272 -5.64 -9.25 0.97
CA SER A 272 -6.75 -8.60 0.25
C SER A 272 -6.43 -8.14 -1.17
N ARG A 273 -5.33 -8.64 -1.77
CA ARG A 273 -4.83 -8.14 -3.06
C ARG A 273 -5.82 -8.44 -4.19
N LYS A 274 -6.49 -7.40 -4.72
CA LYS A 274 -7.44 -7.53 -5.84
C LYS A 274 -6.81 -8.15 -7.10
N SER A 275 -5.49 -8.05 -7.24
CA SER A 275 -4.75 -8.68 -8.32
C SER A 275 -4.97 -10.19 -8.43
N ALA A 276 -5.21 -10.91 -7.33
CA ALA A 276 -5.56 -12.34 -7.38
C ALA A 276 -6.86 -12.58 -8.15
N THR A 277 -7.91 -11.81 -7.85
CA THR A 277 -9.17 -11.81 -8.61
C THR A 277 -8.95 -11.36 -10.04
N ASN A 278 -8.23 -10.25 -10.26
CA ASN A 278 -7.96 -9.75 -11.61
C ASN A 278 -7.28 -10.80 -12.50
N SER A 279 -6.34 -11.59 -11.96
CA SER A 279 -5.67 -12.65 -12.71
C SER A 279 -6.60 -13.82 -13.07
N ILE A 280 -7.47 -14.25 -12.15
CA ILE A 280 -8.50 -15.25 -12.46
C ILE A 280 -9.42 -14.72 -13.56
N LEU A 281 -9.97 -13.52 -13.39
CA LEU A 281 -10.89 -12.92 -14.34
C LEU A 281 -10.26 -12.61 -15.69
N TRP A 282 -8.96 -12.31 -15.71
CA TRP A 282 -8.22 -12.18 -16.96
C TRP A 282 -8.32 -13.46 -17.80
N TYR A 283 -8.14 -14.62 -17.18
CA TYR A 283 -8.21 -15.89 -17.89
C TYR A 283 -9.63 -16.42 -18.06
N MET A 284 -10.54 -16.19 -17.11
CA MET A 284 -11.81 -16.91 -16.99
C MET A 284 -13.06 -16.02 -17.05
N GLY A 285 -12.89 -14.70 -17.07
CA GLY A 285 -13.97 -13.72 -17.18
C GLY A 285 -14.17 -13.19 -18.60
N ASP A 286 -15.06 -12.22 -18.70
CA ASP A 286 -15.54 -11.58 -19.92
C ASP A 286 -14.91 -10.19 -20.11
N ASP A 287 -14.68 -9.82 -21.37
CA ASP A 287 -14.22 -8.48 -21.71
C ASP A 287 -15.29 -7.43 -21.39
N ILE A 288 -14.86 -6.30 -20.81
CA ILE A 288 -15.73 -5.15 -20.57
C ILE A 288 -15.68 -4.26 -21.82
N PRO A 289 -16.81 -3.98 -22.50
CA PRO A 289 -16.82 -3.16 -23.71
C PRO A 289 -16.12 -1.81 -23.50
N PHE A 290 -15.19 -1.49 -24.40
CA PHE A 290 -14.42 -0.24 -24.44
C PHE A 290 -13.61 0.09 -23.17
N THR A 291 -13.41 -0.89 -22.27
CA THR A 291 -12.55 -0.77 -21.11
C THR A 291 -11.32 -1.65 -21.31
N PRO A 292 -10.17 -1.08 -21.70
CA PRO A 292 -9.00 -1.88 -22.06
C PRO A 292 -8.44 -2.63 -20.85
N ASN A 293 -8.04 -3.88 -21.08
CA ASN A 293 -7.22 -4.69 -20.18
C ASN A 293 -7.84 -4.97 -18.78
N LYS A 294 -9.17 -4.90 -18.65
CA LYS A 294 -9.92 -5.33 -17.47
C LYS A 294 -11.07 -6.24 -17.88
N ARG A 295 -11.37 -7.24 -17.05
CA ARG A 295 -12.45 -8.22 -17.26
C ARG A 295 -13.36 -8.29 -16.05
N THR A 296 -14.59 -8.78 -16.27
CA THR A 296 -15.65 -8.98 -15.28
C THR A 296 -16.21 -10.40 -15.41
N GLY A 297 -17.26 -10.77 -14.67
CA GLY A 297 -17.90 -12.08 -14.81
C GLY A 297 -17.07 -13.24 -14.26
N GLY A 298 -17.30 -14.44 -14.78
CA GLY A 298 -16.60 -15.66 -14.36
C GLY A 298 -17.19 -16.33 -13.11
N PHE A 299 -16.70 -17.55 -12.82
CA PHE A 299 -17.21 -18.42 -11.76
C PHE A 299 -16.07 -18.93 -10.87
N VAL A 300 -16.32 -19.00 -9.56
CA VAL A 300 -15.40 -19.60 -8.58
C VAL A 300 -16.17 -20.48 -7.62
N PHE A 301 -15.78 -21.75 -7.52
CA PHE A 301 -16.34 -22.69 -6.56
C PHE A 301 -15.30 -23.12 -5.55
N GLY A 302 -15.70 -23.27 -4.29
CA GLY A 302 -14.88 -23.94 -3.31
C GLY A 302 -15.66 -24.45 -2.12
N THR A 303 -15.08 -25.40 -1.37
CA THR A 303 -15.71 -25.85 -0.12
C THR A 303 -15.75 -24.73 0.90
N VAL A 304 -14.68 -23.93 0.94
CA VAL A 304 -14.58 -22.70 1.73
C VAL A 304 -13.98 -21.60 0.87
N ILE A 305 -14.60 -20.42 0.88
CA ILE A 305 -14.08 -19.22 0.23
C ILE A 305 -13.85 -18.16 1.31
N ALA A 306 -12.64 -17.61 1.38
CA ALA A 306 -12.31 -16.57 2.34
C ALA A 306 -13.17 -15.31 2.10
N PRO A 307 -13.68 -14.63 3.16
CA PRO A 307 -14.71 -13.59 3.02
C PRO A 307 -14.27 -12.38 2.20
N ILE A 308 -13.02 -11.93 2.36
CA ILE A 308 -12.48 -10.80 1.58
C ILE A 308 -12.43 -11.15 0.09
N PHE A 309 -12.05 -12.39 -0.22
CA PHE A 309 -11.96 -12.86 -1.59
C PHE A 309 -13.34 -13.04 -2.21
N PHE A 310 -14.29 -13.63 -1.47
CA PHE A 310 -15.70 -13.71 -1.85
C PHE A 310 -16.24 -12.34 -2.27
N ASN A 311 -16.09 -11.34 -1.39
CA ASN A 311 -16.52 -9.97 -1.66
C ASN A 311 -15.82 -9.37 -2.88
N THR A 312 -14.51 -9.62 -3.05
CA THR A 312 -13.77 -9.10 -4.20
C THR A 312 -14.24 -9.71 -5.53
N MET A 313 -14.65 -10.99 -5.53
CA MET A 313 -15.21 -11.68 -6.69
C MET A 313 -16.58 -11.11 -7.05
N GLU A 314 -17.51 -11.00 -6.11
CA GLU A 314 -18.87 -10.47 -6.35
C GLU A 314 -18.85 -8.98 -6.74
N ASP A 315 -17.96 -8.18 -6.12
CA ASP A 315 -17.76 -6.77 -6.49
C ASP A 315 -17.26 -6.62 -7.94
N SER A 316 -16.57 -7.64 -8.45
CA SER A 316 -16.02 -7.68 -9.82
C SER A 316 -16.97 -8.32 -10.84
N GLY A 317 -18.20 -8.68 -10.44
CA GLY A 317 -19.22 -9.28 -11.29
C GLY A 317 -19.11 -10.80 -11.47
N ALA A 318 -18.21 -11.44 -10.75
CA ALA A 318 -18.09 -12.89 -10.75
C ALA A 318 -19.11 -13.54 -9.81
N LEU A 319 -19.35 -14.85 -9.98
CA LEU A 319 -20.19 -15.63 -9.09
C LEU A 319 -19.35 -16.58 -8.22
N PRO A 320 -19.01 -16.19 -6.98
CA PRO A 320 -18.45 -17.10 -5.99
C PRO A 320 -19.56 -17.97 -5.37
N VAL A 321 -19.34 -19.29 -5.27
CA VAL A 321 -20.30 -20.21 -4.63
C VAL A 321 -19.57 -21.21 -3.75
N GLU A 322 -19.99 -21.31 -2.49
CA GLU A 322 -19.50 -22.33 -1.57
C GLU A 322 -20.29 -23.63 -1.74
N MET A 323 -19.60 -24.74 -2.00
CA MET A 323 -20.19 -26.07 -2.21
C MET A 323 -19.15 -27.18 -2.06
N ASP A 324 -19.57 -28.43 -1.87
CA ASP A 324 -18.63 -29.57 -1.91
C ASP A 324 -18.04 -29.72 -3.32
N VAL A 325 -16.71 -29.69 -3.43
CA VAL A 325 -15.98 -29.79 -4.71
C VAL A 325 -15.14 -31.07 -4.84
N LYS A 326 -15.35 -32.07 -3.98
CA LYS A 326 -14.55 -33.31 -3.99
C LYS A 326 -14.70 -34.11 -5.29
N ASP A 327 -15.90 -34.09 -5.88
CA ASP A 327 -16.25 -34.84 -7.09
C ASP A 327 -16.09 -33.99 -8.37
N MET A 328 -15.35 -32.88 -8.28
CA MET A 328 -14.99 -32.01 -9.41
C MET A 328 -13.47 -32.06 -9.67
N ASN A 329 -13.06 -32.67 -10.77
CA ASN A 329 -11.66 -32.86 -11.15
C ASN A 329 -11.24 -31.93 -12.29
N MET A 330 -9.92 -31.76 -12.44
CA MET A 330 -9.34 -30.97 -13.52
C MET A 330 -9.86 -31.43 -14.88
N GLY A 331 -10.48 -30.50 -15.62
CA GLY A 331 -11.01 -30.74 -16.96
C GLY A 331 -12.39 -31.38 -17.02
N ASP A 332 -13.04 -31.69 -15.89
CA ASP A 332 -14.45 -32.10 -15.91
C ASP A 332 -15.32 -31.01 -16.56
N VAL A 333 -16.38 -31.44 -17.26
CA VAL A 333 -17.40 -30.54 -17.79
C VAL A 333 -18.65 -30.74 -16.96
N VAL A 334 -19.17 -29.66 -16.38
CA VAL A 334 -20.28 -29.67 -15.43
C VAL A 334 -21.38 -28.71 -15.84
N ASP A 335 -22.62 -29.07 -15.55
CA ASP A 335 -23.82 -28.24 -15.71
C ASP A 335 -24.24 -27.72 -14.33
N VAL A 336 -24.24 -26.40 -14.16
CA VAL A 336 -24.71 -25.71 -12.96
C VAL A 336 -26.15 -25.31 -13.16
N CYS A 337 -27.06 -25.92 -12.40
CA CYS A 337 -28.51 -25.71 -12.51
C CYS A 337 -28.98 -24.83 -11.33
N PHE A 338 -29.11 -23.52 -11.54
CA PHE A 338 -29.35 -22.54 -10.48
C PHE A 338 -30.71 -22.69 -9.79
N ARG A 339 -31.77 -22.98 -10.56
CA ARG A 339 -33.11 -23.21 -9.97
C ARG A 339 -33.17 -24.43 -9.08
N GLU A 340 -32.40 -25.46 -9.41
CA GLU A 340 -32.35 -26.71 -8.65
C GLU A 340 -31.33 -26.66 -7.49
N GLY A 341 -30.37 -25.73 -7.53
CA GLY A 341 -29.27 -25.68 -6.56
C GLY A 341 -28.33 -26.89 -6.66
N VAL A 342 -28.09 -27.40 -7.87
CA VAL A 342 -27.27 -28.60 -8.10
C VAL A 342 -26.26 -28.40 -9.21
N VAL A 343 -25.14 -29.12 -9.11
CA VAL A 343 -24.16 -29.27 -10.17
C VAL A 343 -24.20 -30.72 -10.65
N LYS A 344 -24.35 -30.92 -11.96
CA LYS A 344 -24.42 -32.24 -12.60
C LYS A 344 -23.21 -32.43 -13.52
N LYS A 345 -22.79 -33.68 -13.74
CA LYS A 345 -21.83 -33.99 -14.80
C LYS A 345 -22.49 -33.75 -16.16
N HIS A 346 -21.83 -33.00 -17.04
CA HIS A 346 -22.41 -32.58 -18.31
C HIS A 346 -22.88 -33.77 -19.16
N GLY A 347 -24.08 -33.67 -19.73
CA GLY A 347 -24.70 -34.73 -20.54
C GLY A 347 -25.25 -35.91 -19.73
N THR A 348 -25.31 -35.81 -18.40
CA THR A 348 -25.84 -36.86 -17.50
C THR A 348 -26.71 -36.26 -16.39
N ASP A 349 -27.53 -37.07 -15.74
CA ASP A 349 -28.29 -36.69 -14.54
C ASP A 349 -27.52 -36.89 -13.22
N THR A 350 -26.24 -37.30 -13.30
CA THR A 350 -25.40 -37.53 -12.12
C THR A 350 -25.07 -36.22 -11.43
N ILE A 351 -25.63 -36.02 -10.24
CA ILE A 351 -25.33 -34.89 -9.37
C ILE A 351 -23.94 -35.09 -8.75
N VAL A 352 -23.06 -34.11 -8.94
CA VAL A 352 -21.72 -34.06 -8.33
C VAL A 352 -21.65 -33.13 -7.12
N SER A 353 -22.57 -32.17 -7.01
CA SER A 353 -22.66 -31.30 -5.83
C SER A 353 -24.03 -30.65 -5.70
N LYS A 354 -24.35 -30.20 -4.49
CA LYS A 354 -25.53 -29.37 -4.18
C LYS A 354 -25.05 -28.08 -3.52
N PHE A 355 -25.76 -26.99 -3.77
CA PHE A 355 -25.40 -25.68 -3.25
C PHE A 355 -26.62 -24.81 -3.00
N SER A 356 -26.41 -23.78 -2.19
CA SER A 356 -27.33 -22.64 -2.04
C SER A 356 -26.51 -21.38 -2.21
N LEU A 357 -27.07 -20.36 -2.85
CA LEU A 357 -26.44 -19.05 -2.90
C LEU A 357 -26.50 -18.40 -1.51
N LYS A 358 -25.46 -17.62 -1.17
CA LYS A 358 -25.41 -16.85 0.09
C LYS A 358 -26.59 -15.88 0.20
N SER A 359 -27.00 -15.31 -0.93
CA SER A 359 -28.14 -14.41 -1.07
C SER A 359 -28.68 -14.49 -2.48
N GLU A 360 -30.01 -14.37 -2.63
CA GLU A 360 -30.67 -14.22 -3.92
C GLU A 360 -30.23 -12.95 -4.67
N VAL A 361 -29.72 -11.95 -3.96
CA VAL A 361 -29.22 -10.70 -4.55
C VAL A 361 -27.98 -10.94 -5.41
N LEU A 362 -27.22 -12.03 -5.22
CA LEU A 362 -26.11 -12.40 -6.10
C LEU A 362 -26.54 -12.51 -7.58
N HIS A 363 -27.79 -12.88 -7.86
CA HIS A 363 -28.33 -12.86 -9.22
C HIS A 363 -28.34 -11.46 -9.82
N ASP A 364 -28.76 -10.46 -9.04
CA ASP A 364 -28.79 -9.06 -9.47
C ASP A 364 -27.37 -8.51 -9.59
N GLU A 365 -26.46 -8.89 -8.69
CA GLU A 365 -25.07 -8.43 -8.70
C GLU A 365 -24.37 -8.87 -9.98
N VAL A 366 -24.48 -10.15 -10.35
CA VAL A 366 -23.90 -10.66 -11.60
C VAL A 366 -24.55 -9.99 -12.82
N GLN A 367 -25.88 -9.82 -12.83
CA GLN A 367 -26.58 -9.15 -13.93
C GLN A 367 -26.12 -7.69 -14.11
N ALA A 368 -25.89 -6.98 -13.01
CA ALA A 368 -25.37 -5.61 -13.02
C ALA A 368 -23.89 -5.51 -13.44
N GLY A 369 -23.17 -6.64 -13.49
CA GLY A 369 -21.72 -6.67 -13.72
C GLY A 369 -20.90 -6.41 -12.45
N GLY A 370 -21.49 -6.63 -11.28
CA GLY A 370 -20.88 -6.52 -9.96
C GLY A 370 -21.80 -5.89 -8.92
N ARG A 371 -21.52 -6.17 -7.65
CA ARG A 371 -22.24 -5.58 -6.52
C ARG A 371 -22.12 -4.05 -6.46
N ILE A 372 -20.93 -3.50 -6.75
CA ILE A 372 -20.72 -2.04 -6.77
C ILE A 372 -21.59 -1.35 -7.84
N PRO A 373 -21.57 -1.77 -9.13
CA PRO A 373 -22.50 -1.28 -10.13
C PRO A 373 -23.98 -1.40 -9.71
N LEU A 374 -24.37 -2.52 -9.08
CA LEU A 374 -25.74 -2.73 -8.62
C LEU A 374 -26.16 -1.67 -7.60
N ILE A 375 -25.35 -1.41 -6.58
CA ILE A 375 -25.66 -0.43 -5.53
C ILE A 375 -25.82 0.97 -6.13
N ILE A 376 -24.88 1.39 -6.97
CA ILE A 376 -24.90 2.71 -7.61
C ILE A 376 -26.14 2.85 -8.50
N GLY A 377 -26.39 1.86 -9.37
CA GLY A 377 -27.53 1.88 -10.29
C GLY A 377 -28.88 1.80 -9.57
N ARG A 378 -29.00 1.01 -8.50
CA ARG A 378 -30.21 0.94 -7.66
C ARG A 378 -30.48 2.29 -7.00
N GLY A 379 -29.45 2.95 -6.47
CA GLY A 379 -29.55 4.31 -5.92
C GLY A 379 -30.00 5.33 -6.97
N LEU A 380 -29.44 5.27 -8.19
CA LEU A 380 -29.85 6.12 -9.32
C LEU A 380 -31.33 5.91 -9.68
N THR A 381 -31.77 4.65 -9.81
CA THR A 381 -33.18 4.33 -10.03
C THR A 381 -34.06 4.85 -8.90
N GLY A 382 -33.65 4.70 -7.64
CA GLY A 382 -34.37 5.22 -6.47
C GLY A 382 -34.60 6.73 -6.56
N LYS A 383 -33.53 7.51 -6.77
CA LYS A 383 -33.60 8.97 -6.95
C LYS A 383 -34.49 9.38 -8.11
N ALA A 384 -34.39 8.70 -9.26
CA ALA A 384 -35.22 8.99 -10.42
C ALA A 384 -36.71 8.76 -10.14
N ARG A 385 -37.05 7.69 -9.40
CA ARG A 385 -38.44 7.39 -9.02
C ARG A 385 -38.98 8.41 -8.03
N GLU A 386 -38.18 8.83 -7.05
CA GLU A 386 -38.55 9.89 -6.11
C GLU A 386 -38.83 11.22 -6.84
N ALA A 387 -37.93 11.63 -7.74
CA ALA A 387 -38.10 12.83 -8.55
C ALA A 387 -39.36 12.79 -9.45
N LEU A 388 -39.74 11.60 -9.91
CA LEU A 388 -40.96 11.35 -10.69
C LEU A 388 -42.20 11.04 -9.82
N GLN A 389 -42.08 11.09 -8.49
CA GLN A 389 -43.15 10.78 -7.53
C GLN A 389 -43.76 9.38 -7.75
N LEU A 390 -42.90 8.39 -8.02
CA LEU A 390 -43.28 6.99 -8.19
C LEU A 390 -42.94 6.19 -6.94
N GLU A 391 -43.74 5.15 -6.67
CA GLU A 391 -43.47 4.17 -5.61
C GLU A 391 -42.09 3.50 -5.76
N PRO A 392 -41.46 2.98 -4.69
CA PRO A 392 -40.19 2.26 -4.78
C PRO A 392 -40.18 1.14 -5.83
N SER A 393 -39.04 0.96 -6.52
CA SER A 393 -38.90 -0.03 -7.60
C SER A 393 -39.06 -1.47 -7.09
N GLN A 394 -39.74 -2.31 -7.86
CA GLN A 394 -39.83 -3.77 -7.65
C GLN A 394 -38.91 -4.55 -8.61
N ALA A 395 -38.04 -3.86 -9.36
CA ALA A 395 -37.19 -4.47 -10.38
C ALA A 395 -35.99 -5.24 -9.79
N PHE A 396 -35.64 -5.00 -8.53
CA PHE A 396 -34.48 -5.58 -7.87
C PHE A 396 -34.93 -6.55 -6.78
N ARG A 397 -34.19 -7.65 -6.62
CA ARG A 397 -34.32 -8.53 -5.48
C ARG A 397 -33.91 -7.78 -4.22
N SER A 398 -34.75 -7.87 -3.20
CA SER A 398 -34.44 -7.37 -1.86
C SER A 398 -33.74 -8.44 -1.05
N MET A 399 -32.72 -8.06 -0.26
CA MET A 399 -32.30 -8.95 0.81
C MET A 399 -33.42 -9.04 1.84
N LYS A 400 -33.84 -10.27 2.12
CA LYS A 400 -34.79 -10.52 3.18
C LYS A 400 -34.09 -10.19 4.49
N GLN A 401 -34.55 -9.16 5.18
CA GLN A 401 -34.06 -8.88 6.52
C GLN A 401 -34.29 -10.12 7.39
N PRO A 402 -33.28 -10.58 8.14
CA PRO A 402 -33.45 -11.72 9.02
C PRO A 402 -34.58 -11.43 10.01
N ASP A 403 -35.55 -12.34 10.15
CA ASP A 403 -36.55 -12.28 11.22
C ASP A 403 -35.94 -12.85 12.51
N VAL A 404 -34.83 -12.25 12.94
CA VAL A 404 -34.06 -12.67 14.11
C VAL A 404 -34.33 -11.68 15.22
N LYS A 405 -35.05 -12.14 16.25
CA LYS A 405 -35.19 -11.39 17.50
C LYS A 405 -33.98 -11.67 18.38
N VAL A 406 -33.09 -10.68 18.50
CA VAL A 406 -31.98 -10.73 19.45
C VAL A 406 -32.42 -10.15 20.80
N LYS A 407 -31.87 -10.70 21.90
CA LYS A 407 -32.12 -10.20 23.27
C LYS A 407 -31.30 -8.94 23.57
N GLY A 408 -30.06 -8.94 23.09
CA GLY A 408 -29.14 -7.81 23.10
C GLY A 408 -28.16 -7.89 21.93
N TYR A 409 -27.40 -6.82 21.73
CA TYR A 409 -26.41 -6.72 20.67
C TYR A 409 -24.99 -6.91 21.19
N THR A 410 -24.17 -7.60 20.42
CA THR A 410 -22.72 -7.65 20.67
C THR A 410 -22.08 -6.26 20.45
N LEU A 411 -20.82 -6.08 20.85
CA LEU A 411 -20.14 -4.79 20.64
C LEU A 411 -20.04 -4.49 19.15
N ALA A 412 -19.63 -5.48 18.33
CA ALA A 412 -19.53 -5.30 16.88
C ALA A 412 -20.88 -4.89 16.25
N GLN A 413 -21.97 -5.54 16.65
CA GLN A 413 -23.32 -5.23 16.16
C GLN A 413 -23.75 -3.81 16.50
N LYS A 414 -23.42 -3.32 17.70
CA LYS A 414 -23.68 -1.95 18.13
C LYS A 414 -22.82 -0.92 17.36
N LEU A 415 -21.55 -1.23 17.14
CA LEU A 415 -20.64 -0.37 16.37
C LEU A 415 -21.14 -0.17 14.94
N VAL A 416 -21.52 -1.27 14.27
CA VAL A 416 -22.11 -1.22 12.93
C VAL A 416 -23.47 -0.53 12.96
N GLY A 417 -24.32 -0.82 13.95
CA GLY A 417 -25.60 -0.15 14.15
C GLY A 417 -25.48 1.37 14.23
N LYS A 418 -24.56 1.86 15.06
CA LYS A 418 -24.26 3.29 15.20
C LYS A 418 -23.86 3.92 13.87
N ALA A 419 -23.02 3.24 13.08
CA ALA A 419 -22.60 3.72 11.76
C ALA A 419 -23.74 3.74 10.73
N CYS A 420 -24.81 2.98 10.96
CA CYS A 420 -26.05 2.94 10.17
C CYS A 420 -27.19 3.78 10.77
N GLY A 421 -27.00 4.44 11.91
CA GLY A 421 -28.04 5.23 12.59
C GLY A 421 -29.09 4.42 13.37
N VAL A 422 -28.82 3.15 13.70
CA VAL A 422 -29.68 2.26 14.49
C VAL A 422 -28.97 1.74 15.75
N ALA A 423 -29.70 1.08 16.66
CA ALA A 423 -29.11 0.59 17.92
C ALA A 423 -28.12 -0.58 17.74
N GLY A 424 -28.35 -1.43 16.73
CA GLY A 424 -27.51 -2.57 16.39
C GLY A 424 -27.98 -3.22 15.09
N VAL A 425 -27.10 -3.98 14.43
CA VAL A 425 -27.42 -4.76 13.23
C VAL A 425 -27.30 -6.24 13.55
N VAL A 426 -28.33 -7.04 13.26
CA VAL A 426 -28.33 -8.49 13.52
C VAL A 426 -27.53 -9.26 12.46
N PRO A 427 -26.96 -10.43 12.78
CA PRO A 427 -26.25 -11.25 11.81
C PRO A 427 -27.12 -11.63 10.61
N GLY A 428 -26.52 -11.62 9.41
CA GLY A 428 -27.19 -11.87 8.13
C GLY A 428 -27.95 -10.67 7.56
N ALA A 429 -28.12 -9.58 8.31
CA ALA A 429 -28.74 -8.36 7.81
C ALA A 429 -27.77 -7.59 6.90
N TYR A 430 -28.26 -7.14 5.76
CA TYR A 430 -27.56 -6.17 4.93
C TYR A 430 -27.63 -4.78 5.54
N CYS A 431 -26.50 -4.07 5.50
CA CYS A 431 -26.39 -2.69 5.92
C CYS A 431 -25.29 -1.96 5.14
N GLU A 432 -25.31 -0.62 5.23
CA GLU A 432 -24.33 0.26 4.58
C GLU A 432 -23.72 1.21 5.63
N PRO A 433 -22.86 0.72 6.54
CA PRO A 433 -22.25 1.56 7.56
C PRO A 433 -21.46 2.73 6.97
N SER A 434 -21.54 3.88 7.63
CA SER A 434 -20.66 5.03 7.34
C SER A 434 -19.20 4.72 7.69
N MET A 435 -18.28 5.16 6.82
CA MET A 435 -16.84 4.91 6.92
C MET A 435 -16.14 6.06 7.63
N GLY A 436 -15.76 5.83 8.88
CA GLY A 436 -15.01 6.77 9.71
C GLY A 436 -13.54 6.90 9.31
N ALA A 437 -12.91 5.81 8.85
CA ALA A 437 -11.54 5.81 8.36
C ALA A 437 -11.30 4.75 7.28
N VAL A 438 -10.54 5.11 6.24
CA VAL A 438 -10.16 4.23 5.13
C VAL A 438 -8.64 4.20 4.97
N GLY A 439 -8.03 3.03 5.09
CA GLY A 439 -6.58 2.83 4.92
C GLY A 439 -6.18 2.34 3.52
N SER A 440 -5.08 2.84 2.98
CA SER A 440 -4.45 2.38 1.73
C SER A 440 -2.93 2.29 1.86
N GLN A 441 -2.32 1.30 1.21
CA GLN A 441 -0.87 1.06 1.20
C GLN A 441 -0.34 0.95 -0.23
N ASP A 442 0.96 0.92 -0.42
CA ASP A 442 1.67 1.17 -1.69
C ASP A 442 1.70 0.00 -2.67
N THR A 443 1.30 -1.22 -2.26
CA THR A 443 1.20 -2.39 -3.16
C THR A 443 -0.24 -2.71 -3.59
N THR A 444 -1.24 -2.16 -2.91
CA THR A 444 -2.66 -2.17 -3.32
C THR A 444 -3.13 -0.80 -3.81
N GLY A 445 -2.48 0.28 -3.35
CA GLY A 445 -2.79 1.68 -3.67
C GLY A 445 -2.81 1.98 -5.17
N PRO A 446 -1.87 1.49 -5.99
CA PRO A 446 -1.96 1.63 -7.45
C PRO A 446 -3.24 1.01 -8.04
N MET A 447 -3.68 -0.16 -7.57
CA MET A 447 -4.96 -0.75 -8.00
C MET A 447 -6.14 0.07 -7.46
N THR A 448 -6.11 0.50 -6.19
CA THR A 448 -7.16 1.35 -5.60
C THR A 448 -7.30 2.67 -6.34
N ARG A 449 -6.18 3.28 -6.79
CA ARG A 449 -6.18 4.46 -7.66
C ARG A 449 -6.92 4.18 -8.96
N ASP A 450 -6.65 3.05 -9.60
CA ASP A 450 -7.27 2.72 -10.88
C ASP A 450 -8.77 2.40 -10.72
N GLU A 451 -9.18 1.73 -9.64
CA GLU A 451 -10.61 1.57 -9.31
C GLU A 451 -11.29 2.91 -8.97
N LEU A 452 -10.61 3.84 -8.29
CA LEU A 452 -11.11 5.20 -8.03
C LEU A 452 -11.30 6.00 -9.33
N LYS A 453 -10.39 5.81 -10.32
CA LYS A 453 -10.54 6.44 -11.64
C LYS A 453 -11.76 5.89 -12.37
N ASP A 454 -11.95 4.57 -12.36
CA ASP A 454 -13.09 3.91 -12.99
C ASP A 454 -14.42 4.30 -12.35
N LEU A 455 -14.44 4.50 -11.02
CA LEU A 455 -15.59 5.03 -10.26
C LEU A 455 -15.81 6.53 -10.45
N ALA A 456 -15.06 7.18 -11.32
CA ALA A 456 -15.12 8.62 -11.57
C ALA A 456 -14.95 9.48 -10.28
N CYS A 457 -14.19 8.99 -9.30
CA CYS A 457 -14.02 9.65 -8.01
C CYS A 457 -13.09 10.87 -8.14
N LEU A 458 -13.65 12.07 -7.92
CA LEU A 458 -12.92 13.34 -7.86
C LEU A 458 -12.71 13.86 -6.44
N GLY A 459 -13.30 13.23 -5.42
CA GLY A 459 -13.10 13.58 -4.02
C GLY A 459 -13.59 12.47 -3.10
N PHE A 460 -12.99 12.35 -1.92
CA PHE A 460 -13.42 11.37 -0.93
C PHE A 460 -14.57 11.91 -0.08
N SER A 461 -15.60 11.08 0.09
CA SER A 461 -16.70 11.34 1.02
C SER A 461 -16.47 10.68 2.39
N ALA A 462 -15.61 9.66 2.46
CA ALA A 462 -15.17 9.10 3.74
C ALA A 462 -14.45 10.17 4.57
N ASP A 463 -14.68 10.17 5.89
CA ASP A 463 -14.19 11.25 6.76
C ASP A 463 -12.66 11.31 6.86
N LEU A 464 -11.97 10.20 6.67
CA LEU A 464 -10.52 10.12 6.57
C LEU A 464 -10.16 9.02 5.58
N THR A 465 -9.34 9.37 4.58
CA THR A 465 -8.64 8.38 3.73
C THR A 465 -7.15 8.58 3.87
N MET A 466 -6.40 7.54 4.23
CA MET A 466 -4.95 7.62 4.45
C MET A 466 -4.18 6.68 3.52
N GLN A 467 -3.11 7.16 2.89
CA GLN A 467 -2.19 6.39 2.05
C GLN A 467 -0.80 6.31 2.71
N SER A 468 -0.23 5.10 2.77
CA SER A 468 1.15 4.85 3.25
C SER A 468 2.09 4.38 2.14
N PHE A 469 3.40 4.38 2.43
CA PHE A 469 4.46 3.87 1.54
C PHE A 469 5.42 2.98 2.32
N CYS A 470 4.92 1.81 2.73
CA CYS A 470 5.59 0.97 3.72
C CYS A 470 6.06 -0.39 3.19
N HIS A 471 5.52 -0.86 2.06
CA HIS A 471 5.86 -2.16 1.49
C HIS A 471 6.95 -2.09 0.44
N THR A 472 7.15 -0.91 -0.17
CA THR A 472 8.06 -0.70 -1.31
C THR A 472 9.16 0.34 -1.05
N ALA A 473 9.21 0.96 0.13
CA ALA A 473 10.15 2.04 0.42
C ALA A 473 11.61 1.59 0.58
N ALA A 474 11.85 0.35 1.02
CA ALA A 474 13.21 -0.10 1.38
C ALA A 474 14.12 -0.31 0.17
N TYR A 475 13.60 -0.97 -0.88
CA TYR A 475 14.37 -1.29 -2.09
C TYR A 475 13.55 -1.00 -3.36
N PRO A 476 13.18 0.27 -3.61
CA PRO A 476 12.21 0.62 -4.64
C PRO A 476 12.72 0.27 -6.05
N LYS A 477 11.90 -0.44 -6.81
CA LYS A 477 12.09 -0.60 -8.26
C LYS A 477 11.72 0.72 -8.96
N PRO A 478 12.13 0.95 -10.23
CA PRO A 478 11.76 2.17 -10.96
C PRO A 478 10.26 2.49 -10.96
N VAL A 479 9.41 1.47 -11.08
CA VAL A 479 7.94 1.61 -11.01
C VAL A 479 7.43 1.96 -9.61
N ASP A 480 8.11 1.51 -8.55
CA ASP A 480 7.79 1.91 -7.18
C ASP A 480 8.12 3.39 -6.98
N VAL A 481 9.24 3.86 -7.53
CA VAL A 481 9.60 5.30 -7.53
C VAL A 481 8.54 6.14 -8.24
N THR A 482 8.04 5.68 -9.40
CA THR A 482 6.91 6.36 -10.08
C THR A 482 5.66 6.39 -9.19
N THR A 483 5.38 5.30 -8.48
CA THR A 483 4.27 5.24 -7.52
C THR A 483 4.48 6.25 -6.38
N HIS A 484 5.68 6.35 -5.82
CA HIS A 484 6.02 7.30 -4.76
C HIS A 484 5.89 8.76 -5.21
N GLN A 485 6.10 9.04 -6.50
CA GLN A 485 5.98 10.39 -7.06
C GLN A 485 4.54 10.78 -7.42
N THR A 486 3.70 9.81 -7.82
CA THR A 486 2.37 10.08 -8.40
C THR A 486 1.21 9.83 -7.43
N LEU A 487 1.29 8.77 -6.62
CA LEU A 487 0.21 8.36 -5.73
C LEU A 487 -0.09 9.37 -4.59
N PRO A 488 0.90 10.02 -3.94
CA PRO A 488 0.60 11.00 -2.89
C PRO A 488 -0.28 12.14 -3.39
N LYS A 489 0.04 12.68 -4.58
CA LYS A 489 -0.74 13.76 -5.19
C LYS A 489 -2.15 13.30 -5.54
N PHE A 490 -2.29 12.11 -6.13
CA PHE A 490 -3.61 11.56 -6.48
C PHE A 490 -4.56 11.47 -5.27
N ILE A 491 -4.03 11.04 -4.11
CA ILE A 491 -4.77 10.93 -2.84
C ILE A 491 -5.05 12.32 -2.26
N ALA A 492 -4.04 13.20 -2.22
CA ALA A 492 -4.16 14.54 -1.65
C ALA A 492 -5.15 15.44 -2.41
N ASP A 493 -5.16 15.36 -3.74
CA ASP A 493 -6.08 16.12 -4.59
C ASP A 493 -7.56 15.76 -4.31
N ARG A 494 -7.81 14.57 -3.73
CA ARG A 494 -9.14 14.07 -3.35
C ARG A 494 -9.47 14.29 -1.86
N GLY A 495 -8.63 15.00 -1.11
CA GLY A 495 -8.83 15.25 0.32
C GLY A 495 -8.34 14.11 1.23
N GLY A 496 -7.45 13.25 0.74
CA GLY A 496 -6.81 12.21 1.55
C GLY A 496 -5.46 12.64 2.13
N VAL A 497 -5.02 11.94 3.17
CA VAL A 497 -3.71 12.12 3.81
C VAL A 497 -2.74 11.08 3.27
N ALA A 498 -1.71 11.51 2.55
CA ALA A 498 -0.60 10.70 2.11
C ALA A 498 0.63 10.88 3.02
N LEU A 499 1.12 9.75 3.56
CA LEU A 499 2.41 9.63 4.22
C LEU A 499 3.55 9.63 3.18
N ARG A 500 4.80 9.51 3.65
CA ARG A 500 6.00 9.54 2.81
C ARG A 500 6.74 8.19 2.88
N PRO A 501 7.46 7.78 1.83
CA PRO A 501 8.40 6.66 1.91
C PRO A 501 9.36 6.84 3.09
N GLY A 502 9.50 5.81 3.93
CA GLY A 502 10.31 5.85 5.16
C GLY A 502 9.59 6.30 6.42
N ASP A 503 8.33 6.75 6.34
CA ASP A 503 7.53 7.04 7.55
C ASP A 503 7.21 5.77 8.35
N GLY A 504 7.06 4.64 7.66
CA GLY A 504 6.81 3.34 8.24
C GLY A 504 5.42 2.76 7.97
N ILE A 505 5.10 1.70 8.69
CA ILE A 505 3.98 0.77 8.47
C ILE A 505 2.63 1.47 8.58
N ILE A 506 1.75 1.20 7.60
CA ILE A 506 0.39 1.74 7.50
C ILE A 506 -0.36 1.77 8.83
N HIS A 507 -0.45 0.63 9.52
CA HIS A 507 -1.33 0.48 10.69
C HIS A 507 -0.82 1.24 11.91
N SER A 508 0.49 1.35 12.08
CA SER A 508 1.12 2.13 13.15
C SER A 508 0.84 3.63 13.05
N TRP A 509 0.51 4.12 11.85
CA TRP A 509 0.07 5.48 11.59
C TRP A 509 -1.47 5.59 11.57
N LEU A 510 -2.16 4.71 10.84
CA LEU A 510 -3.61 4.72 10.71
C LEU A 510 -4.30 4.59 12.07
N ASN A 511 -3.81 3.71 12.94
CA ASN A 511 -4.36 3.51 14.27
C ASN A 511 -4.30 4.79 15.12
N ARG A 512 -3.29 5.64 14.89
CA ARG A 512 -3.16 6.97 15.53
C ARG A 512 -4.10 8.03 14.94
N MET A 513 -4.86 7.71 13.91
CA MET A 513 -5.85 8.62 13.29
C MET A 513 -7.29 8.16 13.53
N LEU A 514 -7.50 7.07 14.28
CA LEU A 514 -8.84 6.52 14.54
C LEU A 514 -9.61 7.35 15.57
N LEU A 515 -10.92 7.27 15.49
CA LEU A 515 -11.82 7.69 16.56
C LEU A 515 -12.46 6.44 17.18
N PRO A 516 -12.61 6.38 18.51
CA PRO A 516 -13.28 5.25 19.15
C PRO A 516 -14.71 5.05 18.65
N ASP A 517 -15.16 3.79 18.67
CA ASP A 517 -16.50 3.37 18.26
C ASP A 517 -16.91 3.80 16.84
N GLN A 518 -15.96 3.82 15.90
CA GLN A 518 -16.22 4.00 14.47
C GLN A 518 -15.98 2.72 13.68
N VAL A 519 -16.66 2.63 12.53
CA VAL A 519 -16.45 1.60 11.52
C VAL A 519 -15.50 2.13 10.45
N GLY A 520 -14.64 1.28 9.90
CA GLY A 520 -13.87 1.61 8.72
C GLY A 520 -13.43 0.41 7.90
N THR A 521 -12.53 0.65 6.95
CA THR A 521 -12.01 -0.38 6.05
C THR A 521 -10.58 -0.03 5.62
N GLY A 522 -9.95 -0.92 4.86
CA GLY A 522 -8.69 -0.62 4.21
C GLY A 522 -8.27 -1.66 3.19
N GLY A 523 -7.46 -1.21 2.24
CA GLY A 523 -6.85 -2.02 1.18
C GLY A 523 -5.70 -2.89 1.68
N ASP A 524 -5.82 -3.42 2.89
CA ASP A 524 -4.86 -4.29 3.55
C ASP A 524 -5.59 -5.20 4.54
N SER A 525 -5.34 -6.51 4.47
CA SER A 525 -6.02 -7.52 5.31
C SER A 525 -5.77 -7.37 6.81
N HIS A 526 -4.74 -6.62 7.22
CA HIS A 526 -4.41 -6.33 8.61
C HIS A 526 -4.97 -4.97 9.07
N THR A 527 -5.87 -4.37 8.30
CA THR A 527 -6.64 -3.20 8.74
C THR A 527 -7.64 -3.65 9.81
N ARG A 528 -7.18 -3.77 11.06
CA ARG A 528 -7.91 -4.32 12.21
C ARG A 528 -7.88 -3.33 13.37
N PHE A 529 -8.81 -2.39 13.35
CA PHE A 529 -8.79 -1.25 14.26
C PHE A 529 -8.80 -1.67 15.74
N PRO A 530 -7.87 -1.16 16.57
CA PRO A 530 -7.92 -1.36 18.02
C PRO A 530 -8.96 -0.46 18.71
N LEU A 531 -9.46 0.57 18.00
CA LEU A 531 -10.43 1.56 18.50
C LEU A 531 -11.66 1.59 17.58
N GLY A 532 -12.59 0.67 17.80
CA GLY A 532 -13.78 0.48 16.96
C GLY A 532 -13.76 -0.87 16.24
N ILE A 533 -14.12 -0.87 14.96
CA ILE A 533 -14.10 -2.08 14.12
C ILE A 533 -13.76 -1.71 12.66
N SER A 534 -13.07 -2.61 11.97
CA SER A 534 -12.84 -2.49 10.54
C SER A 534 -13.03 -3.81 9.80
N PHE A 535 -13.52 -3.70 8.57
CA PHE A 535 -13.68 -4.83 7.65
C PHE A 535 -12.77 -4.60 6.43
N PRO A 536 -11.58 -5.22 6.37
CA PRO A 536 -10.69 -5.12 5.22
C PRO A 536 -11.35 -5.58 3.93
N ALA A 537 -10.92 -4.99 2.82
CA ALA A 537 -11.48 -5.33 1.52
C ALA A 537 -10.45 -5.23 0.38
N GLY A 538 -10.83 -5.75 -0.79
CA GLY A 538 -10.09 -5.54 -2.02
C GLY A 538 -10.20 -4.10 -2.52
N SER A 539 -9.28 -3.71 -3.41
CA SER A 539 -9.16 -2.32 -3.91
C SER A 539 -10.46 -1.72 -4.48
N GLY A 540 -11.36 -2.53 -5.06
CA GLY A 540 -12.62 -2.04 -5.62
C GLY A 540 -13.57 -1.52 -4.54
N LEU A 541 -13.81 -2.32 -3.50
CA LEU A 541 -14.66 -1.93 -2.37
C LEU A 541 -14.03 -0.79 -1.55
N VAL A 542 -12.70 -0.78 -1.41
CA VAL A 542 -11.98 0.32 -0.74
C VAL A 542 -12.12 1.62 -1.52
N ALA A 543 -12.04 1.58 -2.85
CA ALA A 543 -12.30 2.73 -3.70
C ALA A 543 -13.74 3.23 -3.55
N PHE A 544 -14.73 2.32 -3.57
CA PHE A 544 -16.13 2.66 -3.33
C PHE A 544 -16.35 3.30 -1.96
N ALA A 545 -15.77 2.71 -0.90
CA ALA A 545 -15.87 3.21 0.47
C ALA A 545 -15.26 4.59 0.63
N ALA A 546 -14.08 4.84 0.04
CA ALA A 546 -13.46 6.15 0.07
C ALA A 546 -14.29 7.20 -0.72
N ALA A 547 -14.79 6.83 -1.89
CA ALA A 547 -15.55 7.72 -2.78
C ALA A 547 -16.91 8.11 -2.20
N THR A 548 -17.67 7.14 -1.66
CA THR A 548 -19.06 7.33 -1.22
C THR A 548 -19.19 7.57 0.29
N GLY A 549 -18.17 7.21 1.08
CA GLY A 549 -18.23 7.32 2.54
C GLY A 549 -19.05 6.23 3.23
N VAL A 550 -19.50 5.21 2.50
CA VAL A 550 -20.26 4.06 3.00
C VAL A 550 -19.71 2.76 2.43
N MET A 551 -20.00 1.61 3.05
CA MET A 551 -19.56 0.31 2.55
C MET A 551 -20.68 -0.72 2.67
N PRO A 552 -21.04 -1.46 1.61
CA PRO A 552 -21.96 -2.59 1.73
C PRO A 552 -21.38 -3.67 2.67
N LEU A 553 -22.23 -4.16 3.58
CA LEU A 553 -21.87 -5.18 4.54
C LEU A 553 -23.07 -6.08 4.83
N ASP A 554 -22.91 -7.37 4.57
CA ASP A 554 -23.75 -8.39 5.21
C ASP A 554 -23.18 -8.64 6.61
N MET A 555 -23.94 -8.28 7.65
CA MET A 555 -23.44 -8.32 9.02
C MET A 555 -23.05 -9.76 9.40
N PRO A 556 -21.77 -10.03 9.74
CA PRO A 556 -21.38 -11.37 10.12
C PRO A 556 -21.88 -11.75 11.52
N GLU A 557 -21.92 -13.06 11.79
CA GLU A 557 -22.00 -13.56 13.16
C GLU A 557 -20.72 -13.24 13.94
N SER A 558 -20.77 -13.33 15.27
CA SER A 558 -19.63 -13.08 16.16
C SER A 558 -19.18 -14.33 16.92
N VAL A 559 -17.88 -14.44 17.16
CA VAL A 559 -17.25 -15.39 18.08
C VAL A 559 -16.60 -14.61 19.21
N LEU A 560 -16.95 -14.93 20.45
CA LEU A 560 -16.35 -14.31 21.63
C LEU A 560 -15.13 -15.09 22.09
N VAL A 561 -14.00 -14.41 22.25
CA VAL A 561 -12.83 -14.90 22.99
C VAL A 561 -12.73 -14.10 24.28
N ARG A 562 -12.73 -14.79 25.42
CA ARG A 562 -12.62 -14.13 26.72
C ARG A 562 -11.43 -14.69 27.50
N PHE A 563 -10.53 -13.79 27.86
CA PHE A 563 -9.40 -14.11 28.72
C PHE A 563 -9.76 -13.95 30.20
N SER A 564 -9.22 -14.82 31.05
CA SER A 564 -9.34 -14.75 32.51
C SER A 564 -8.00 -15.14 33.17
N GLY A 565 -7.89 -14.98 34.49
CA GLY A 565 -6.65 -15.30 35.23
C GLY A 565 -5.57 -14.23 35.11
N LYS A 566 -4.29 -14.62 35.25
CA LYS A 566 -3.13 -13.73 35.14
C LYS A 566 -2.11 -14.27 34.15
N MET A 567 -1.46 -13.38 33.40
CA MET A 567 -0.31 -13.76 32.57
C MET A 567 0.80 -14.33 33.45
N GLN A 568 1.32 -15.50 33.07
CA GLN A 568 2.39 -16.18 33.79
C GLN A 568 3.76 -15.59 33.44
N PRO A 569 4.79 -15.78 34.30
CA PRO A 569 6.15 -15.31 34.00
C PRO A 569 6.65 -15.85 32.65
N GLY A 570 7.16 -14.96 31.80
CA GLY A 570 7.66 -15.31 30.47
C GLY A 570 6.58 -15.46 29.39
N VAL A 571 5.30 -15.32 29.73
CA VAL A 571 4.23 -15.27 28.73
C VAL A 571 4.00 -13.82 28.33
N THR A 572 4.07 -13.57 27.03
CA THR A 572 3.86 -12.25 26.42
C THR A 572 2.45 -12.13 25.85
N LEU A 573 2.06 -10.91 25.46
CA LEU A 573 0.79 -10.71 24.76
C LEU A 573 0.73 -11.48 23.43
N ARG A 574 1.87 -11.61 22.74
CA ARG A 574 1.97 -12.38 21.49
C ARG A 574 1.72 -13.87 21.71
N ASP A 575 2.05 -14.41 22.88
CA ASP A 575 1.69 -15.78 23.23
C ASP A 575 0.18 -15.93 23.45
N LEU A 576 -0.51 -14.92 23.99
CA LEU A 576 -1.98 -14.92 24.09
C LEU A 576 -2.65 -14.86 22.71
N VAL A 577 -2.04 -14.15 21.76
CA VAL A 577 -2.48 -14.17 20.35
C VAL A 577 -2.44 -15.61 19.80
N HIS A 578 -1.33 -16.33 20.00
CA HIS A 578 -1.19 -17.72 19.55
C HIS A 578 -1.98 -18.72 20.41
N ALA A 579 -2.36 -18.35 21.63
CA ALA A 579 -3.23 -19.17 22.47
C ALA A 579 -4.64 -19.32 21.88
N ILE A 580 -5.13 -18.32 21.14
CA ILE A 580 -6.45 -18.39 20.48
C ILE A 580 -6.55 -19.60 19.54
N PRO A 581 -5.69 -19.77 18.51
CA PRO A 581 -5.72 -20.97 17.68
C PRO A 581 -5.39 -22.24 18.47
N TYR A 582 -4.45 -22.19 19.42
CA TYR A 582 -4.07 -23.35 20.23
C TYR A 582 -5.27 -23.96 20.99
N PHE A 583 -6.00 -23.14 21.76
CA PHE A 583 -7.18 -23.59 22.50
C PHE A 583 -8.36 -23.91 21.57
N ALA A 584 -8.51 -23.20 20.44
CA ALA A 584 -9.54 -23.53 19.46
C ALA A 584 -9.33 -24.94 18.85
N ILE A 585 -8.08 -25.32 18.57
CA ILE A 585 -7.72 -26.68 18.11
C ILE A 585 -8.06 -27.72 19.17
N GLN A 586 -7.66 -27.48 20.43
CA GLN A 586 -7.96 -28.41 21.52
C GLN A 586 -9.46 -28.64 21.73
N LYS A 587 -10.30 -27.62 21.44
CA LYS A 587 -11.76 -27.72 21.52
C LYS A 587 -12.42 -28.23 20.23
N GLY A 588 -11.65 -28.56 19.19
CA GLY A 588 -12.18 -29.00 17.89
C GLY A 588 -12.90 -27.90 17.09
N LEU A 589 -12.70 -26.63 17.46
CA LEU A 589 -13.28 -25.46 16.78
C LEU A 589 -12.40 -24.98 15.62
N LEU A 590 -11.18 -25.49 15.52
CA LEU A 590 -10.21 -25.19 14.48
C LEU A 590 -9.42 -26.46 14.13
N THR A 591 -9.14 -26.70 12.85
CA THR A 591 -8.24 -27.77 12.40
C THR A 591 -7.10 -27.22 11.55
N VAL A 592 -5.92 -27.85 11.63
CA VAL A 592 -4.75 -27.54 10.79
C VAL A 592 -4.90 -28.15 9.38
N GLU A 593 -5.48 -29.35 9.29
CA GLU A 593 -5.72 -30.04 8.02
C GLU A 593 -6.54 -29.16 7.06
N LYS A 594 -6.08 -29.07 5.80
CA LYS A 594 -6.69 -28.21 4.78
C LYS A 594 -7.93 -28.85 4.18
N LYS A 595 -7.89 -30.17 3.97
CA LYS A 595 -9.04 -30.90 3.45
C LYS A 595 -10.12 -31.01 4.51
N GLY A 596 -11.27 -30.39 4.27
CA GLY A 596 -12.39 -30.38 5.22
C GLY A 596 -12.11 -29.50 6.45
N LYS A 597 -11.32 -28.44 6.29
CA LYS A 597 -10.90 -27.56 7.38
C LYS A 597 -12.11 -27.03 8.18
N VAL A 598 -12.06 -27.20 9.49
CA VAL A 598 -12.96 -26.54 10.45
C VAL A 598 -12.30 -25.25 10.92
N ASN A 599 -13.01 -24.14 10.85
CA ASN A 599 -12.55 -22.87 11.40
C ASN A 599 -13.75 -22.04 11.87
N VAL A 600 -14.01 -22.03 13.18
CA VAL A 600 -15.12 -21.28 13.78
C VAL A 600 -15.05 -19.78 13.50
N PHE A 601 -13.85 -19.23 13.26
CA PHE A 601 -13.64 -17.80 13.04
C PHE A 601 -13.85 -17.35 11.59
N ASN A 602 -13.85 -18.29 10.63
CA ASN A 602 -13.90 -17.97 9.21
C ASN A 602 -15.18 -17.18 8.87
N GLY A 603 -15.03 -16.00 8.29
CA GLY A 603 -16.16 -15.16 7.87
C GLY A 603 -16.92 -14.48 9.01
N ARG A 604 -16.51 -14.64 10.27
CA ARG A 604 -17.17 -14.07 11.45
C ARG A 604 -16.40 -12.88 12.02
N VAL A 605 -17.03 -12.11 12.91
CA VAL A 605 -16.33 -11.10 13.71
C VAL A 605 -15.71 -11.78 14.94
N LEU A 606 -14.42 -11.54 15.17
CA LEU A 606 -13.74 -11.93 16.41
C LEU A 606 -13.92 -10.82 17.46
N GLU A 607 -14.58 -11.11 18.57
CA GLU A 607 -14.76 -10.16 19.68
C GLU A 607 -13.93 -10.61 20.87
N ILE A 608 -13.12 -9.71 21.45
CA ILE A 608 -12.16 -10.06 22.50
C ILE A 608 -12.47 -9.30 23.80
N GLU A 609 -12.54 -10.02 24.92
CA GLU A 609 -12.75 -9.51 26.27
C GLU A 609 -11.73 -10.05 27.27
N GLY A 610 -11.65 -9.43 28.46
CA GLY A 610 -10.86 -9.92 29.60
C GLY A 610 -9.51 -9.22 29.80
N LEU A 611 -9.12 -8.33 28.88
CA LEU A 611 -7.86 -7.57 28.93
C LEU A 611 -8.09 -6.06 28.75
N PRO A 612 -8.95 -5.42 29.57
CA PRO A 612 -9.45 -4.08 29.27
C PRO A 612 -8.40 -2.96 29.46
N ASP A 613 -7.32 -3.22 30.19
CA ASP A 613 -6.29 -2.22 30.52
C ASP A 613 -5.07 -2.23 29.58
N LEU A 614 -5.12 -3.01 28.50
CA LEU A 614 -4.09 -2.98 27.46
C LEU A 614 -3.97 -1.59 26.85
N LYS A 615 -2.74 -1.17 26.53
CA LYS A 615 -2.53 0.00 25.68
C LYS A 615 -3.08 -0.25 24.28
N CYS A 616 -3.43 0.80 23.56
CA CYS A 616 -4.05 0.68 22.23
C CYS A 616 -3.13 -0.04 21.23
N GLU A 617 -1.80 0.16 21.32
CA GLU A 617 -0.84 -0.58 20.49
C GLU A 617 -0.73 -2.06 20.86
N GLN A 618 -0.96 -2.42 22.12
CA GLN A 618 -1.02 -3.81 22.58
C GLN A 618 -2.31 -4.48 22.12
N ALA A 619 -3.45 -3.79 22.29
CA ALA A 619 -4.74 -4.24 21.80
C ALA A 619 -4.70 -4.56 20.29
N PHE A 620 -3.89 -3.80 19.54
CA PHE A 620 -3.66 -4.05 18.14
C PHE A 620 -2.97 -5.39 17.85
N GLU A 621 -2.09 -5.93 18.71
CA GLU A 621 -1.48 -7.25 18.49
C GLU A 621 -2.54 -8.36 18.42
N LEU A 622 -3.61 -8.25 19.23
CA LEU A 622 -4.74 -9.17 19.21
C LEU A 622 -5.66 -8.93 18.01
N SER A 623 -6.01 -7.68 17.72
CA SER A 623 -6.91 -7.39 16.61
C SER A 623 -6.25 -7.65 15.25
N ASP A 624 -4.96 -7.35 15.08
CA ASP A 624 -4.17 -7.56 13.87
C ASP A 624 -4.20 -9.05 13.43
N ALA A 625 -3.88 -9.95 14.36
CA ALA A 625 -3.84 -11.38 14.12
C ALA A 625 -5.21 -12.05 13.85
N SER A 626 -6.33 -11.33 14.04
CA SER A 626 -7.65 -11.80 13.61
C SER A 626 -7.71 -12.08 12.10
N ALA A 627 -6.86 -11.43 11.30
CA ALA A 627 -6.74 -11.67 9.88
C ALA A 627 -6.35 -13.13 9.58
N GLU A 628 -5.42 -13.70 10.34
CA GLU A 628 -4.95 -15.08 10.19
C GLU A 628 -5.99 -16.10 10.65
N ARG A 629 -7.00 -15.69 11.43
CA ARG A 629 -8.17 -16.52 11.75
C ARG A 629 -9.20 -16.55 10.62
N SER A 630 -8.96 -15.82 9.53
CA SER A 630 -9.94 -15.56 8.47
C SER A 630 -11.20 -14.85 8.97
N ALA A 631 -11.08 -14.09 10.06
CA ALA A 631 -12.17 -13.26 10.58
C ALA A 631 -12.46 -12.09 9.63
N ALA A 632 -13.73 -11.77 9.46
CA ALA A 632 -14.19 -10.64 8.65
C ALA A 632 -13.80 -9.30 9.28
N GLY A 633 -13.88 -9.21 10.61
CA GLY A 633 -13.51 -8.05 11.41
C GLY A 633 -13.11 -8.46 12.82
N CYS A 634 -12.62 -7.51 13.61
CA CYS A 634 -12.30 -7.72 15.02
C CYS A 634 -12.67 -6.50 15.84
N THR A 635 -13.09 -6.72 17.08
CA THR A 635 -13.18 -5.67 18.10
C THR A 635 -12.66 -6.19 19.44
N ILE A 636 -12.16 -5.30 20.28
CA ILE A 636 -11.62 -5.61 21.60
C ILE A 636 -12.20 -4.63 22.62
N LYS A 637 -12.71 -5.16 23.74
CA LYS A 637 -13.23 -4.35 24.82
C LYS A 637 -12.08 -3.75 25.64
N LEU A 638 -11.94 -2.43 25.61
CA LEU A 638 -10.96 -1.67 26.39
C LEU A 638 -11.65 -0.71 27.37
N ASN A 639 -10.95 -0.40 28.46
CA ASN A 639 -11.30 0.71 29.34
C ASN A 639 -10.99 2.05 28.67
N LYS A 640 -11.60 3.14 29.16
CA LYS A 640 -11.42 4.47 28.58
C LYS A 640 -10.03 5.06 28.82
N GLU A 641 -9.35 4.66 29.89
CA GLU A 641 -8.08 5.23 30.33
C GLU A 641 -6.95 5.04 29.29
N PRO A 642 -6.69 3.84 28.75
CA PRO A 642 -5.73 3.66 27.65
C PRO A 642 -6.11 4.45 26.39
N VAL A 643 -7.41 4.56 26.08
CA VAL A 643 -7.90 5.29 24.90
C VAL A 643 -7.65 6.79 25.06
N ILE A 644 -7.91 7.36 26.25
CA ILE A 644 -7.65 8.77 26.57
C ILE A 644 -6.15 9.08 26.44
N GLU A 645 -5.28 8.22 26.98
CA GLU A 645 -3.82 8.38 26.85
C GLU A 645 -3.40 8.41 25.37
N TYR A 646 -3.87 7.43 24.60
CA TYR A 646 -3.52 7.31 23.19
C TYR A 646 -4.00 8.50 22.36
N LEU A 647 -5.24 8.97 22.56
CA LEU A 647 -5.77 10.11 21.81
C LEU A 647 -5.06 11.43 22.13
N LYS A 648 -4.62 11.65 23.38
CA LYS A 648 -3.81 12.83 23.74
C LYS A 648 -2.48 12.85 22.98
N SER A 649 -1.79 11.73 22.96
CA SER A 649 -0.57 11.54 22.17
C SER A 649 -0.82 11.76 20.67
N ASN A 650 -1.91 11.18 20.13
CA ASN A 650 -2.25 11.26 18.72
C ASN A 650 -2.58 12.68 18.25
N ILE A 651 -3.30 13.48 19.06
CA ILE A 651 -3.60 14.87 18.73
C ILE A 651 -2.30 15.66 18.47
N VAL A 652 -1.30 15.48 19.33
CA VAL A 652 0.01 16.13 19.18
C VAL A 652 0.71 15.64 17.91
N LEU A 653 0.68 14.33 17.62
CA LEU A 653 1.23 13.80 16.38
C LEU A 653 0.57 14.39 15.14
N LEU A 654 -0.76 14.50 15.12
CA LEU A 654 -1.50 15.03 13.97
C LEU A 654 -1.24 16.54 13.78
N LYS A 655 -1.18 17.33 14.87
CA LYS A 655 -0.75 18.74 14.81
C LYS A 655 0.69 18.87 14.30
N TRP A 656 1.60 18.00 14.76
CA TRP A 656 2.96 17.91 14.25
C TRP A 656 3.00 17.57 12.74
N MET A 657 2.16 16.65 12.26
CA MET A 657 2.07 16.33 10.84
C MET A 657 1.66 17.54 9.99
N VAL A 658 0.70 18.33 10.47
CA VAL A 658 0.32 19.60 9.83
C VAL A 658 1.53 20.54 9.75
N ALA A 659 2.25 20.74 10.86
CA ALA A 659 3.45 21.58 10.90
C ALA A 659 4.58 21.08 9.98
N LYS A 660 4.70 19.76 9.78
CA LYS A 660 5.69 19.15 8.87
C LYS A 660 5.23 19.09 7.41
N GLY A 661 4.10 19.71 7.07
CA GLY A 661 3.60 19.79 5.70
C GLY A 661 3.14 18.44 5.14
N TYR A 662 2.53 17.59 5.96
CA TYR A 662 1.78 16.45 5.45
C TYR A 662 0.59 16.91 4.63
N SER A 663 0.15 16.06 3.71
CA SER A 663 -0.91 16.40 2.77
C SER A 663 -2.27 16.54 3.45
N ASP A 664 -3.08 17.43 2.85
CA ASP A 664 -4.41 17.83 3.30
C ASP A 664 -4.56 18.19 4.80
N PRO A 665 -4.00 19.35 5.22
CA PRO A 665 -4.09 19.80 6.61
C PRO A 665 -5.53 19.99 7.12
N ARG A 666 -6.51 20.19 6.21
CA ARG A 666 -7.93 20.30 6.57
C ARG A 666 -8.47 18.99 7.14
N THR A 667 -8.13 17.86 6.52
CA THR A 667 -8.56 16.54 6.99
C THR A 667 -7.88 16.18 8.31
N LEU A 668 -6.58 16.45 8.45
CA LEU A 668 -5.85 16.26 9.71
C LEU A 668 -6.47 17.08 10.86
N ALA A 669 -6.74 18.36 10.62
CA ALA A 669 -7.34 19.22 11.63
C ALA A 669 -8.79 18.86 11.96
N ARG A 670 -9.60 18.46 10.96
CA ARG A 670 -10.95 17.91 11.21
C ARG A 670 -10.87 16.68 12.12
N ARG A 671 -9.87 15.82 11.93
CA ARG A 671 -9.66 14.63 12.78
C ARG A 671 -9.25 15.02 14.20
N VAL A 672 -8.32 15.97 14.36
CA VAL A 672 -7.91 16.52 15.66
C VAL A 672 -9.12 17.06 16.43
N ALA A 673 -9.94 17.91 15.81
CA ALA A 673 -11.11 18.49 16.45
C ALA A 673 -12.11 17.42 16.94
N LYS A 674 -12.27 16.33 16.18
CA LYS A 674 -13.13 15.20 16.59
C LYS A 674 -12.52 14.40 17.75
N MET A 675 -11.20 14.25 17.80
CA MET A 675 -10.52 13.60 18.93
C MET A 675 -10.65 14.45 20.20
N GLU A 676 -10.45 15.77 20.11
CA GLU A 676 -10.66 16.71 21.20
C GLU A 676 -12.11 16.70 21.69
N ALA A 677 -13.08 16.65 20.78
CA ALA A 677 -14.51 16.52 21.11
C ALA A 677 -14.83 15.20 21.84
N TRP A 678 -14.22 14.09 21.45
CA TRP A 678 -14.37 12.82 22.18
C TRP A 678 -13.72 12.89 23.56
N LEU A 679 -12.52 13.48 23.69
CA LEU A 679 -11.84 13.65 24.97
C LEU A 679 -12.61 14.53 25.96
N ALA A 680 -13.41 15.47 25.47
CA ALA A 680 -14.29 16.30 26.30
C ALA A 680 -15.47 15.50 26.92
N ASN A 681 -15.86 14.37 26.32
CA ASN A 681 -16.91 13.49 26.82
C ASN A 681 -16.61 12.01 26.47
N PRO A 682 -15.62 11.40 27.15
CA PRO A 682 -15.10 10.09 26.77
C PRO A 682 -16.13 9.00 27.11
N ARG A 683 -16.80 8.50 26.07
CA ARG A 683 -17.78 7.40 26.16
C ARG A 683 -17.39 6.30 25.18
N LEU A 684 -17.52 5.07 25.64
CA LEU A 684 -17.31 3.85 24.86
C LEU A 684 -18.59 3.02 24.87
N MET A 685 -18.89 2.37 23.75
CA MET A 685 -19.95 1.38 23.67
C MET A 685 -19.52 0.07 24.33
N GLU A 686 -20.50 -0.66 24.87
CA GLU A 686 -20.30 -1.99 25.44
C GLU A 686 -21.34 -2.96 24.87
N ALA A 687 -20.96 -4.22 24.71
CA ALA A 687 -21.90 -5.29 24.39
C ALA A 687 -23.02 -5.38 25.45
N ASP A 688 -24.22 -5.75 25.03
CA ASP A 688 -25.28 -6.09 25.97
C ASP A 688 -24.96 -7.38 26.72
N LYS A 689 -25.46 -7.51 27.97
CA LYS A 689 -25.16 -8.66 28.83
C LYS A 689 -25.70 -9.99 28.29
N ASP A 690 -26.75 -9.91 27.48
CA ASP A 690 -27.46 -11.01 26.84
C ASP A 690 -27.21 -11.07 25.33
N ALA A 691 -26.12 -10.46 24.86
CA ALA A 691 -25.66 -10.59 23.49
C ALA A 691 -25.36 -12.07 23.14
N GLU A 692 -25.79 -12.50 21.96
CA GLU A 692 -25.65 -13.87 21.49
C GLU A 692 -24.43 -14.00 20.56
N TYR A 693 -23.62 -15.03 20.81
CA TYR A 693 -22.42 -15.35 20.05
C TYR A 693 -22.55 -16.75 19.49
N ALA A 694 -22.03 -16.96 18.29
CA ALA A 694 -22.13 -18.25 17.65
C ALA A 694 -21.16 -19.30 18.25
N ALA A 695 -20.10 -18.84 18.90
CA ALA A 695 -19.26 -19.62 19.79
C ALA A 695 -18.61 -18.72 20.85
N VAL A 696 -18.29 -19.31 22.00
CA VAL A 696 -17.54 -18.64 23.08
C VAL A 696 -16.31 -19.50 23.43
N LEU A 697 -15.14 -18.89 23.35
CA LEU A 697 -13.85 -19.48 23.72
C LEU A 697 -13.28 -18.77 24.95
N GLU A 698 -13.53 -19.38 26.11
CA GLU A 698 -12.92 -18.97 27.38
C GLU A 698 -11.48 -19.51 27.45
N ILE A 699 -10.51 -18.62 27.69
CA ILE A 699 -9.08 -18.92 27.84
C ILE A 699 -8.60 -18.45 29.21
N ASN A 700 -8.17 -19.39 30.05
CA ASN A 700 -7.58 -19.09 31.34
C ASN A 700 -6.06 -18.89 31.19
N MET A 701 -5.57 -17.68 31.42
CA MET A 701 -4.15 -17.35 31.30
C MET A 701 -3.27 -18.08 32.31
N ASP A 702 -3.83 -18.56 33.43
CA ASP A 702 -3.08 -19.36 34.43
C ASP A 702 -2.66 -20.74 33.89
N GLU A 703 -3.29 -21.20 32.80
CA GLU A 703 -2.98 -22.47 32.12
C GLU A 703 -1.84 -22.32 31.10
N ILE A 704 -1.53 -21.10 30.67
CA ILE A 704 -0.47 -20.80 29.72
C ILE A 704 0.83 -20.63 30.51
N ARG A 705 1.65 -21.68 30.58
CA ARG A 705 2.86 -21.72 31.43
C ARG A 705 4.18 -21.59 30.66
N GLU A 706 4.11 -21.52 29.34
CA GLU A 706 5.26 -21.38 28.46
C GLU A 706 4.85 -20.65 27.17
N PRO A 707 5.81 -20.10 26.41
CA PRO A 707 5.53 -19.45 25.13
C PRO A 707 4.83 -20.38 24.12
N ILE A 708 4.02 -19.78 23.24
CA ILE A 708 3.30 -20.48 22.17
C ILE A 708 3.73 -19.89 20.83
N LEU A 709 4.03 -20.75 19.86
CA LEU A 709 4.51 -20.38 18.53
C LEU A 709 3.59 -20.95 17.46
N CYS A 710 3.53 -20.32 16.29
CA CYS A 710 2.99 -20.99 15.09
C CYS A 710 4.13 -21.68 14.33
N CYS A 711 3.97 -22.97 14.08
CA CYS A 711 4.93 -23.83 13.38
C CYS A 711 5.02 -23.47 11.88
N PRO A 712 6.13 -23.84 11.20
CA PRO A 712 6.39 -23.49 9.82
C PRO A 712 5.21 -23.70 8.89
N ASN A 713 4.97 -22.71 8.02
CA ASN A 713 4.09 -22.80 6.86
C ASN A 713 2.57 -22.73 7.14
N ASP A 714 2.15 -22.62 8.40
CA ASP A 714 0.74 -22.42 8.75
C ASP A 714 0.56 -21.54 10.00
N PRO A 715 -0.14 -20.38 9.91
CA PRO A 715 -0.42 -19.55 11.09
C PRO A 715 -1.44 -20.20 12.04
N ASP A 716 -2.16 -21.25 11.64
CA ASP A 716 -3.05 -22.04 12.50
C ASP A 716 -2.31 -23.07 13.36
N ASP A 717 -1.13 -23.56 12.95
CA ASP A 717 -0.42 -24.67 13.62
C ASP A 717 0.32 -24.18 14.87
N ALA A 718 -0.45 -23.81 15.90
CA ALA A 718 0.05 -23.31 17.16
C ALA A 718 0.50 -24.46 18.09
N LYS A 719 1.73 -24.37 18.60
CA LYS A 719 2.33 -25.34 19.54
C LYS A 719 3.07 -24.63 20.66
N THR A 720 3.17 -25.28 21.82
CA THR A 720 4.00 -24.80 22.93
C THR A 720 5.49 -24.86 22.58
N LEU A 721 6.31 -24.02 23.23
CA LEU A 721 7.76 -24.01 23.05
C LEU A 721 8.38 -25.38 23.30
N SER A 722 7.98 -26.07 24.38
CA SER A 722 8.44 -27.42 24.71
C SER A 722 8.24 -28.44 23.58
N ALA A 723 7.20 -28.30 22.74
CA ALA A 723 6.93 -29.21 21.64
C ALA A 723 7.87 -29.02 20.44
N VAL A 724 8.56 -27.88 20.34
CA VAL A 724 9.39 -27.50 19.18
C VAL A 724 10.82 -27.08 19.54
N GLN A 725 11.16 -27.06 20.82
CA GLN A 725 12.47 -26.65 21.33
C GLN A 725 13.62 -27.41 20.66
N GLY A 726 14.76 -26.74 20.49
CA GLY A 726 15.95 -27.32 19.86
C GLY A 726 16.00 -27.21 18.33
N ALA A 727 14.92 -26.82 17.66
CA ALA A 727 14.95 -26.54 16.22
C ALA A 727 16.02 -25.50 15.88
N LYS A 728 16.91 -25.82 14.94
CA LYS A 728 17.97 -24.91 14.47
C LYS A 728 17.35 -23.68 13.81
N ILE A 729 17.87 -22.50 14.13
CA ILE A 729 17.44 -21.23 13.55
C ILE A 729 18.61 -20.60 12.79
N ASP A 730 18.39 -20.21 11.54
CA ASP A 730 19.39 -19.58 10.69
C ASP A 730 19.24 -18.05 10.68
N GLU A 731 17.99 -17.57 10.58
CA GLU A 731 17.67 -16.14 10.56
C GLU A 731 16.57 -15.78 11.56
N VAL A 732 16.56 -14.55 12.04
CA VAL A 732 15.52 -14.03 12.94
C VAL A 732 15.06 -12.67 12.46
N PHE A 733 13.75 -12.44 12.46
CA PHE A 733 13.15 -11.16 12.08
C PHE A 733 12.32 -10.58 13.23
N ILE A 734 12.71 -9.40 13.70
CA ILE A 734 11.95 -8.60 14.67
C ILE A 734 11.52 -7.32 13.96
N GLY A 735 10.28 -7.33 13.49
CA GLY A 735 9.60 -6.15 12.99
C GLY A 735 8.38 -6.45 12.14
N SER A 736 7.27 -5.78 12.43
CA SER A 736 6.04 -5.77 11.62
C SER A 736 5.02 -4.82 12.28
N CYS A 737 3.80 -4.79 11.76
CA CYS A 737 2.67 -4.12 12.40
C CYS A 737 2.35 -4.69 13.80
N MET A 738 2.71 -5.94 14.09
CA MET A 738 2.56 -6.57 15.42
C MET A 738 3.54 -6.02 16.47
N THR A 739 4.49 -5.18 16.08
CA THR A 739 5.53 -4.68 16.97
C THR A 739 5.35 -3.20 17.30
N ASN A 740 5.86 -2.79 18.45
CA ASN A 740 5.88 -1.45 19.01
C ASN A 740 7.23 -1.25 19.72
N ILE A 741 7.56 -0.03 20.11
CA ILE A 741 8.88 0.30 20.69
C ILE A 741 9.30 -0.60 21.87
N GLY A 742 8.35 -1.08 22.70
CA GLY A 742 8.65 -1.91 23.86
C GLY A 742 9.32 -3.23 23.47
N HIS A 743 8.86 -3.86 22.39
CA HIS A 743 9.43 -5.09 21.83
C HIS A 743 10.90 -4.93 21.44
N TYR A 744 11.25 -3.80 20.82
CA TYR A 744 12.63 -3.49 20.46
C TYR A 744 13.48 -3.26 21.70
N ARG A 745 12.99 -2.52 22.70
CA ARG A 745 13.72 -2.33 23.97
C ARG A 745 13.96 -3.66 24.67
N ALA A 746 12.95 -4.54 24.74
CA ALA A 746 13.06 -5.86 25.34
C ALA A 746 14.13 -6.70 24.63
N ALA A 747 14.04 -6.82 23.31
CA ALA A 747 15.04 -7.52 22.49
C ALA A 747 16.43 -6.92 22.68
N GLY A 748 16.58 -5.58 22.62
CA GLY A 748 17.84 -4.89 22.82
C GLY A 748 18.46 -5.13 24.20
N LYS A 749 17.65 -5.15 25.28
CA LYS A 749 18.14 -5.46 26.63
C LYS A 749 18.62 -6.90 26.76
N MET A 750 17.95 -7.86 26.11
CA MET A 750 18.43 -9.25 26.04
C MET A 750 19.75 -9.34 25.25
N LEU A 751 19.80 -8.74 24.06
CA LEU A 751 20.95 -8.75 23.16
C LEU A 751 22.18 -8.03 23.75
N ALA A 752 21.99 -7.05 24.65
CA ALA A 752 23.08 -6.37 25.33
C ALA A 752 23.97 -7.32 26.16
N GLN A 753 23.42 -8.46 26.58
CA GLN A 753 24.14 -9.50 27.32
C GLN A 753 25.08 -10.32 26.42
N CYS A 754 24.97 -10.19 25.09
CA CYS A 754 25.89 -10.81 24.16
C CYS A 754 27.20 -10.03 24.06
N GLU A 755 28.30 -10.74 24.27
CA GLU A 755 29.67 -10.23 24.08
C GLU A 755 30.21 -10.49 22.67
N ARG A 756 29.54 -11.34 21.89
CA ARG A 756 29.91 -11.75 20.53
C ARG A 756 28.82 -11.40 19.52
N GLN A 757 29.17 -11.42 18.23
CA GLN A 757 28.18 -11.42 17.16
C GLN A 757 27.27 -12.65 17.24
N LEU A 758 26.03 -12.48 16.80
CA LEU A 758 25.02 -13.55 16.87
C LEU A 758 25.38 -14.72 15.94
N PRO A 759 25.06 -15.96 16.34
CA PRO A 759 25.17 -17.12 15.45
C PRO A 759 24.15 -17.11 14.31
N THR A 760 23.07 -16.32 14.42
CA THR A 760 22.02 -16.16 13.41
C THR A 760 22.12 -14.81 12.71
N ARG A 761 21.55 -14.68 11.51
CA ARG A 761 21.29 -13.37 10.91
C ARG A 761 20.05 -12.73 11.53
N LEU A 762 20.23 -11.69 12.34
CA LEU A 762 19.12 -10.93 12.92
C LEU A 762 18.76 -9.71 12.07
N TRP A 763 17.47 -9.53 11.81
CA TRP A 763 16.88 -8.39 11.12
C TRP A 763 16.00 -7.59 12.09
N ILE A 764 16.25 -6.28 12.18
CA ILE A 764 15.50 -5.34 13.03
C ILE A 764 14.85 -4.29 12.14
N ALA A 765 13.53 -4.18 12.15
CA ALA A 765 12.78 -3.25 11.30
C ALA A 765 11.71 -2.49 12.08
N PRO A 766 12.04 -1.34 12.71
CA PRO A 766 11.07 -0.54 13.48
C PRO A 766 9.83 -0.17 12.67
N PRO A 767 8.64 -0.13 13.29
CA PRO A 767 7.40 0.05 12.55
C PRO A 767 7.22 1.48 12.04
N THR A 768 7.80 2.49 12.71
CA THR A 768 7.76 3.89 12.25
C THR A 768 9.12 4.58 12.40
N LYS A 769 9.30 5.70 11.69
CA LYS A 769 10.46 6.56 11.90
C LYS A 769 10.56 7.11 13.31
N MET A 770 9.43 7.32 14.00
CA MET A 770 9.40 7.81 15.37
C MET A 770 9.97 6.76 16.33
N ASP A 771 9.63 5.48 16.12
CA ASP A 771 10.21 4.37 16.88
C ASP A 771 11.72 4.28 16.62
N GLN A 772 12.14 4.34 15.36
CA GLN A 772 13.56 4.32 14.99
C GLN A 772 14.34 5.48 15.65
N GLU A 773 13.84 6.71 15.56
CA GLU A 773 14.47 7.90 16.13
C GLU A 773 14.62 7.76 17.65
N GLN A 774 13.57 7.32 18.33
CA GLN A 774 13.59 7.15 19.78
C GLN A 774 14.57 6.03 20.20
N LEU A 775 14.54 4.88 19.52
CA LEU A 775 15.48 3.78 19.77
C LEU A 775 16.94 4.20 19.52
N THR A 776 17.16 5.07 18.53
CA THR A 776 18.48 5.63 18.25
C THR A 776 18.94 6.55 19.39
N LYS A 777 18.08 7.48 19.83
CA LYS A 777 18.35 8.40 20.96
C LYS A 777 18.66 7.65 22.26
N GLU A 778 17.96 6.54 22.49
CA GLU A 778 18.16 5.69 23.67
C GLU A 778 19.39 4.75 23.57
N GLY A 779 20.09 4.75 22.43
CA GLY A 779 21.32 3.97 22.24
C GLY A 779 21.12 2.50 21.84
N PHE A 780 19.88 2.06 21.58
CA PHE A 780 19.60 0.67 21.20
C PHE A 780 20.20 0.28 19.84
N TYR A 781 20.32 1.22 18.91
CA TYR A 781 21.00 0.97 17.62
C TYR A 781 22.47 0.56 17.78
N ALA A 782 23.16 1.10 18.77
CA ALA A 782 24.54 0.69 19.08
C ALA A 782 24.60 -0.77 19.57
N ILE A 783 23.60 -1.20 20.34
CA ILE A 783 23.47 -2.60 20.79
C ILE A 783 23.23 -3.52 19.59
N TYR A 784 22.30 -3.16 18.70
CA TYR A 784 22.01 -3.94 17.49
C TYR A 784 23.24 -4.06 16.58
N GLY A 785 23.98 -2.96 16.38
CA GLY A 785 25.22 -2.96 15.63
C GLY A 785 26.31 -3.83 16.26
N LYS A 786 26.49 -3.76 17.59
CA LYS A 786 27.46 -4.59 18.33
C LYS A 786 27.25 -6.09 18.11
N VAL A 787 26.00 -6.54 18.09
CA VAL A 787 25.66 -7.96 17.91
C VAL A 787 25.59 -8.38 16.43
N GLY A 788 25.84 -7.46 15.49
CA GLY A 788 25.85 -7.73 14.05
C GLY A 788 24.46 -7.80 13.40
N ALA A 789 23.44 -7.20 14.03
CA ALA A 789 22.09 -7.19 13.46
C ALA A 789 22.02 -6.26 12.23
N ARG A 790 21.23 -6.67 11.24
CA ARG A 790 20.87 -5.83 10.09
C ARG A 790 19.66 -4.99 10.43
N THR A 791 19.84 -3.67 10.48
CA THR A 791 18.75 -2.72 10.70
C THR A 791 18.16 -2.27 9.37
N GLU A 792 16.86 -2.44 9.20
CA GLU A 792 16.10 -1.99 8.04
C GLU A 792 15.46 -0.64 8.34
N MET A 793 15.18 0.14 7.29
CA MET A 793 14.40 1.36 7.44
C MET A 793 12.94 1.06 7.81
N PRO A 794 12.19 2.03 8.35
CA PRO A 794 10.84 1.80 8.82
C PRO A 794 9.91 1.37 7.69
N GLY A 795 9.20 0.25 7.90
CA GLY A 795 8.33 -0.35 6.90
C GLY A 795 8.11 -1.83 7.13
N CYS A 796 7.40 -2.49 6.21
CA CYS A 796 7.02 -3.89 6.34
C CYS A 796 8.21 -4.85 6.19
N SER A 797 9.27 -4.44 5.49
CA SER A 797 10.49 -5.23 5.29
C SER A 797 10.18 -6.69 4.88
N LEU A 798 10.73 -7.68 5.58
CA LEU A 798 10.57 -9.10 5.30
C LEU A 798 9.14 -9.62 5.45
N CYS A 799 8.25 -8.92 6.18
CA CYS A 799 6.88 -9.36 6.44
C CYS A 799 6.09 -9.69 5.15
N MET A 800 6.38 -8.96 4.07
CA MET A 800 5.76 -9.21 2.77
C MET A 800 6.62 -10.06 1.82
N GLY A 801 7.94 -10.04 1.97
CA GLY A 801 8.87 -10.76 1.08
C GLY A 801 8.83 -10.30 -0.39
N ASN A 802 8.39 -9.07 -0.65
CA ASN A 802 8.29 -8.51 -2.00
C ASN A 802 9.59 -7.80 -2.48
N GLN A 803 10.45 -7.43 -1.53
CA GLN A 803 11.76 -6.79 -1.76
C GLN A 803 12.89 -7.63 -1.17
N ALA A 804 13.35 -7.29 0.05
CA ALA A 804 14.27 -8.13 0.79
C ALA A 804 13.60 -9.47 1.14
N ARG A 805 14.40 -10.53 1.12
CA ARG A 805 14.01 -11.90 1.44
C ARG A 805 15.12 -12.56 2.26
N VAL A 806 14.73 -13.56 3.06
CA VAL A 806 15.68 -14.44 3.75
C VAL A 806 16.34 -15.40 2.74
N ALA A 807 17.41 -16.07 3.15
CA ALA A 807 18.07 -17.07 2.33
C ALA A 807 17.14 -18.24 1.98
N ASP A 808 17.36 -18.84 0.81
CA ASP A 808 16.58 -19.99 0.35
C ASP A 808 16.75 -21.19 1.31
N GLY A 809 15.65 -21.87 1.64
CA GLY A 809 15.66 -23.07 2.47
C GLY A 809 15.98 -22.85 3.97
N CYS A 810 16.13 -21.61 4.42
CA CYS A 810 16.52 -21.33 5.80
C CYS A 810 15.36 -21.51 6.80
N THR A 811 15.70 -21.71 8.07
CA THR A 811 14.72 -21.71 9.17
C THR A 811 14.74 -20.37 9.90
N VAL A 812 13.56 -19.78 10.07
CA VAL A 812 13.38 -18.41 10.57
C VAL A 812 12.50 -18.37 11.82
N VAL A 813 12.85 -17.56 12.80
CA VAL A 813 11.89 -17.08 13.82
C VAL A 813 11.50 -15.66 13.48
N SER A 814 10.20 -15.40 13.36
CA SER A 814 9.67 -14.11 12.90
C SER A 814 8.60 -13.57 13.84
N THR A 815 8.63 -12.26 14.08
CA THR A 815 7.53 -11.53 14.73
C THR A 815 6.50 -10.99 13.72
N SER A 816 6.61 -11.34 12.43
CA SER A 816 5.60 -11.02 11.41
C SER A 816 4.26 -11.71 11.66
N THR A 817 3.25 -11.39 10.86
CA THR A 817 1.90 -11.98 11.00
C THR A 817 1.75 -13.33 10.29
N ARG A 818 2.53 -13.57 9.22
CA ARG A 818 2.36 -14.72 8.33
C ARG A 818 3.64 -15.51 8.15
N ASN A 819 3.48 -16.83 8.10
CA ASN A 819 4.53 -17.80 7.81
C ASN A 819 4.19 -18.75 6.66
N PHE A 820 3.23 -18.41 5.79
CA PHE A 820 2.89 -19.21 4.61
C PHE A 820 4.13 -19.61 3.78
N PRO A 821 4.09 -20.74 3.05
CA PRO A 821 5.18 -21.16 2.18
C PRO A 821 5.66 -20.03 1.27
N ASN A 822 6.98 -19.90 1.13
CA ASN A 822 7.63 -18.91 0.27
C ASN A 822 7.41 -17.42 0.66
N ARG A 823 6.76 -17.13 1.79
CA ARG A 823 6.44 -15.76 2.20
C ARG A 823 7.68 -14.90 2.46
N LEU A 824 8.52 -15.29 3.41
CA LEU A 824 9.74 -14.54 3.76
C LEU A 824 10.89 -14.83 2.77
N GLY A 825 10.94 -16.04 2.22
CA GLY A 825 12.00 -16.53 1.35
C GLY A 825 11.62 -17.88 0.72
N LYS A 826 12.25 -18.25 -0.39
CA LYS A 826 11.87 -19.46 -1.14
C LYS A 826 12.24 -20.71 -0.33
N GLY A 827 11.27 -21.59 -0.11
CA GLY A 827 11.46 -22.81 0.69
C GLY A 827 11.84 -22.58 2.16
N ALA A 828 11.68 -21.35 2.68
CA ALA A 828 12.00 -21.06 4.07
C ALA A 828 10.95 -21.65 5.03
N ASN A 829 11.41 -22.14 6.19
CA ASN A 829 10.55 -22.64 7.27
C ASN A 829 10.45 -21.58 8.36
N VAL A 830 9.25 -21.01 8.57
CA VAL A 830 9.10 -19.81 9.41
C VAL A 830 8.25 -20.08 10.64
N TYR A 831 8.83 -19.99 11.83
CA TYR A 831 8.11 -19.95 13.10
C TYR A 831 7.63 -18.52 13.39
N LEU A 832 6.39 -18.37 13.85
CA LEU A 832 5.90 -17.10 14.41
C LEU A 832 6.04 -17.09 15.92
N ALA A 833 6.64 -16.04 16.48
CA ALA A 833 6.94 -15.94 17.92
C ALA A 833 6.87 -14.49 18.45
N SER A 834 6.97 -14.33 19.77
CA SER A 834 7.19 -13.05 20.44
C SER A 834 8.59 -12.48 20.17
N ALA A 835 8.77 -11.17 20.37
CA ALA A 835 10.04 -10.50 20.13
C ALA A 835 11.13 -10.95 21.11
N GLU A 836 10.73 -11.21 22.35
CA GLU A 836 11.55 -11.73 23.44
C GLU A 836 12.07 -13.14 23.09
N LEU A 837 11.18 -14.04 22.66
CA LEU A 837 11.58 -15.39 22.27
C LEU A 837 12.43 -15.38 20.99
N ALA A 838 12.11 -14.50 20.04
CA ALA A 838 12.92 -14.30 18.83
C ALA A 838 14.34 -13.82 19.19
N ALA A 839 14.49 -12.87 20.11
CA ALA A 839 15.79 -12.38 20.57
C ALA A 839 16.62 -13.50 21.23
N VAL A 840 16.01 -14.30 22.11
CA VAL A 840 16.69 -15.47 22.72
C VAL A 840 17.10 -16.49 21.66
N SER A 841 16.22 -16.78 20.71
CA SER A 841 16.51 -17.71 19.60
C SER A 841 17.67 -17.21 18.73
N ALA A 842 17.76 -15.89 18.49
CA ALA A 842 18.87 -15.28 17.76
C ALA A 842 20.21 -15.44 18.49
N MET A 843 20.21 -15.30 19.82
CA MET A 843 21.43 -15.47 20.63
C MET A 843 21.93 -16.92 20.67
N LEU A 844 21.01 -17.89 20.65
CA LEU A 844 21.32 -19.31 20.80
C LEU A 844 21.50 -20.05 19.46
N GLY A 845 20.96 -19.53 18.35
CA GLY A 845 20.98 -20.23 17.05
C GLY A 845 20.00 -21.41 16.95
N ARG A 846 19.07 -21.51 17.91
CA ARG A 846 18.03 -22.53 17.99
C ARG A 846 16.87 -22.03 18.85
N LEU A 847 15.71 -22.69 18.76
CA LEU A 847 14.65 -22.50 19.74
C LEU A 847 15.14 -22.93 21.14
N PRO A 848 15.02 -22.07 22.17
CA PRO A 848 15.44 -22.38 23.54
C PRO A 848 14.52 -23.44 24.17
N THR A 849 14.99 -24.05 25.26
CA THR A 849 14.07 -24.68 26.23
C THR A 849 13.33 -23.60 27.03
N THR A 850 12.21 -23.96 27.66
CA THR A 850 11.45 -23.03 28.52
C THR A 850 12.29 -22.50 29.67
N GLU A 851 13.15 -23.31 30.28
CA GLU A 851 14.06 -22.88 31.35
C GLU A 851 15.11 -21.87 30.84
N GLU A 852 15.73 -22.15 29.69
CA GLU A 852 16.70 -21.23 29.06
C GLU A 852 16.04 -19.89 28.74
N TYR A 853 14.82 -19.91 28.18
CA TYR A 853 14.06 -18.71 27.87
C TYR A 853 13.73 -17.89 29.13
N LEU A 854 13.23 -18.53 30.18
CA LEU A 854 12.87 -17.87 31.44
C LEU A 854 14.06 -17.21 32.12
N LYS A 855 15.26 -17.79 32.00
CA LYS A 855 16.50 -17.19 32.52
C LYS A 855 16.76 -15.80 31.90
N TYR A 856 16.60 -15.66 30.59
CA TYR A 856 16.75 -14.36 29.91
C TYR A 856 15.58 -13.41 30.21
N HIS A 857 14.35 -13.94 30.26
CA HIS A 857 13.16 -13.14 30.50
C HIS A 857 13.11 -12.54 31.92
N THR A 858 13.55 -13.30 32.95
CA THR A 858 13.53 -12.84 34.35
C THR A 858 14.34 -11.55 34.55
N GLU A 859 15.41 -11.36 33.77
CA GLU A 859 16.21 -10.14 33.81
C GLU A 859 15.48 -8.91 33.26
N LEU A 860 14.50 -9.08 32.35
CA LEU A 860 13.65 -7.99 31.87
C LEU A 860 12.67 -7.50 32.94
N GLY A 861 12.13 -8.41 33.75
CA GLY A 861 11.14 -8.11 34.80
C GLY A 861 11.63 -7.08 35.84
N LYS A 862 12.95 -6.92 35.99
CA LYS A 862 13.54 -5.91 36.90
C LYS A 862 13.33 -4.47 36.43
N ASN A 863 13.07 -4.24 35.13
CA ASN A 863 12.94 -2.92 34.52
C ASN A 863 11.72 -2.81 33.58
N GLU A 864 10.70 -3.66 33.79
CA GLU A 864 9.56 -3.81 32.89
C GLU A 864 8.85 -2.49 32.57
N ALA A 865 8.60 -1.65 33.59
CA ALA A 865 7.96 -0.35 33.42
C ALA A 865 8.76 0.63 32.53
N GLN A 866 10.10 0.51 32.49
CA GLN A 866 10.93 1.33 31.62
C GLN A 866 10.98 0.76 30.19
N ILE A 867 11.02 -0.58 30.06
CA ILE A 867 11.10 -1.28 28.77
C ILE A 867 9.81 -1.03 27.97
N TYR A 868 8.65 -1.26 28.58
CA TYR A 868 7.35 -1.14 27.94
C TYR A 868 6.73 0.26 28.11
N LYS A 869 7.56 1.31 28.07
CA LYS A 869 7.09 2.70 27.99
C LYS A 869 6.73 3.07 26.54
N TYR A 870 5.45 3.24 26.24
CA TYR A 870 4.98 3.56 24.88
C TYR A 870 5.30 5.00 24.46
N LEU A 871 5.16 5.28 23.16
CA LEU A 871 5.39 6.62 22.60
C LEU A 871 4.18 7.53 22.84
N ASN A 872 4.31 8.40 23.84
CA ASN A 872 3.36 9.47 24.13
C ASN A 872 3.93 10.81 23.62
N PHE A 873 3.51 11.23 22.43
CA PHE A 873 4.07 12.41 21.73
C PHE A 873 3.79 13.73 22.46
N ASP A 874 2.74 13.78 23.28
CA ASP A 874 2.45 14.88 24.20
C ASP A 874 3.48 15.02 25.34
N GLN A 875 4.32 14.01 25.54
CA GLN A 875 5.39 13.97 26.55
C GLN A 875 6.79 14.04 25.95
N VAL A 876 6.91 14.29 24.64
CA VAL A 876 8.19 14.41 23.93
C VAL A 876 8.32 15.84 23.39
N GLU A 877 9.25 16.61 23.96
CA GLU A 877 9.43 18.05 23.68
C GLU A 877 9.52 18.37 22.17
N ASP A 878 10.30 17.59 21.42
CA ASP A 878 10.47 17.73 19.96
C ASP A 878 9.14 17.67 19.16
N TYR A 879 8.10 17.04 19.73
CA TYR A 879 6.78 16.93 19.11
C TYR A 879 5.80 17.95 19.70
N SER A 880 5.75 18.08 21.03
CA SER A 880 4.85 19.01 21.71
C SER A 880 5.11 20.47 21.34
N ASP A 881 6.37 20.88 21.23
CA ASP A 881 6.75 22.26 20.94
C ASP A 881 6.38 22.66 19.52
N VAL A 882 6.58 21.75 18.56
CA VAL A 882 6.19 21.94 17.16
C VAL A 882 4.67 21.95 17.01
N ALA A 883 3.97 21.07 17.72
CA ALA A 883 2.51 21.02 17.69
C ALA A 883 1.87 22.28 18.28
N ALA A 884 2.47 22.87 19.32
CA ALA A 884 1.99 24.11 19.94
C ALA A 884 2.06 25.34 19.02
N MET A 885 2.88 25.28 17.95
CA MET A 885 2.96 26.34 16.93
C MET A 885 1.77 26.35 15.97
N VAL A 886 0.97 25.28 15.93
CA VAL A 886 -0.23 25.19 15.08
C VAL A 886 -1.41 25.75 15.86
N GLN A 887 -1.91 26.93 15.47
CA GLN A 887 -3.06 27.55 16.15
C GLN A 887 -4.34 26.72 15.96
N ASP A 888 -5.13 26.61 17.03
CA ASP A 888 -6.48 26.05 17.03
C ASP A 888 -7.44 26.98 16.26
N GLY A 889 -7.34 26.99 14.92
CA GLY A 889 -8.17 27.82 14.05
C GLY A 889 -7.67 28.04 12.61
N GLU A 890 -6.36 27.92 12.33
CA GLU A 890 -5.83 28.14 10.96
C GLU A 890 -6.08 26.96 10.00
N ALA A 891 -6.62 25.86 10.51
CA ALA A 891 -7.10 24.72 9.74
C ALA A 891 -8.24 25.03 8.74
N GLY A 892 -8.90 26.17 8.87
CA GLY A 892 -10.04 26.58 8.04
C GLY A 892 -9.70 27.47 6.83
N SER A 893 -8.54 28.12 6.78
CA SER A 893 -8.23 29.10 5.71
C SER A 893 -6.76 29.13 5.32
N CYS A 894 -6.37 28.26 4.38
CA CYS A 894 -5.10 28.43 3.67
C CYS A 894 -5.34 28.29 2.16
N VAL A 895 -5.57 29.43 1.50
CA VAL A 895 -5.12 29.71 0.13
C VAL A 895 -4.57 31.13 0.14
N ALA A 896 -3.26 31.30 0.28
CA ALA A 896 -2.51 32.41 -0.29
C ALA A 896 -1.00 32.11 -0.26
N PRO A 897 -0.26 32.29 -1.36
CA PRO A 897 1.20 32.29 -1.34
C PRO A 897 1.71 33.62 -0.78
N CYS A 898 2.88 33.59 -0.13
CA CYS A 898 3.64 34.75 0.34
C CYS A 898 3.57 35.90 -0.67
N LYS A 899 2.93 37.01 -0.28
CA LYS A 899 3.13 38.33 -0.88
C LYS A 899 3.50 39.30 0.22
N ALA A 900 4.56 40.05 -0.05
CA ALA A 900 5.05 41.15 0.76
C ALA A 900 3.90 42.07 1.21
N SER A 901 3.98 42.48 2.47
CA SER A 901 3.07 43.39 3.15
C SER A 901 2.83 44.65 2.33
N THR A 902 1.62 44.78 1.78
CA THR A 902 1.05 46.06 1.36
C THR A 902 -0.26 46.24 2.11
N GLY A 903 -0.31 47.27 2.96
CA GLY A 903 -1.43 47.53 3.84
C GLY A 903 -2.74 47.77 3.07
N ARG A 904 -3.82 47.15 3.53
CA ARG A 904 -5.20 47.55 3.21
C ARG A 904 -6.00 47.72 4.48
N ALA A 905 -6.60 48.90 4.59
CA ALA A 905 -7.48 49.34 5.66
C ALA A 905 -8.83 48.60 5.62
N ALA A 906 -9.37 48.27 6.79
CA ALA A 906 -10.73 47.74 6.95
C ALA A 906 -11.75 48.90 7.05
N LEU A 907 -12.83 48.81 6.28
CA LEU A 907 -14.01 49.68 6.37
C LEU A 907 -15.02 49.06 7.33
N VAL A 908 -15.35 49.76 8.42
CA VAL A 908 -16.46 49.43 9.31
C VAL A 908 -17.63 50.36 9.00
N LYS A 909 -18.81 49.80 8.70
CA LYS A 909 -20.08 50.54 8.58
C LYS A 909 -20.61 50.86 9.98
N THR A 910 -20.91 52.12 10.26
CA THR A 910 -21.83 52.52 11.33
C THR A 910 -23.01 53.32 10.74
N PRO A 911 -24.18 53.30 11.41
CA PRO A 911 -25.46 53.61 10.78
C PRO A 911 -25.79 55.11 10.82
N THR A 912 -24.99 55.96 10.18
CA THR A 912 -25.39 57.31 9.75
C THR A 912 -24.38 57.81 8.72
N GLY A 913 -24.73 57.81 7.44
CA GLY A 913 -23.79 58.06 6.35
C GLY A 913 -23.16 59.47 6.36
N ARG A 914 -21.84 59.53 6.57
CA ARG A 914 -20.86 60.50 5.99
C ARG A 914 -19.44 60.14 6.46
N MET A 915 -18.46 60.10 5.54
CA MET A 915 -17.05 59.71 5.79
C MET A 915 -16.12 60.93 5.96
N ARG A 916 -15.18 60.85 6.92
CA ARG A 916 -13.87 61.55 6.92
C ARG A 916 -12.82 60.68 7.62
N THR A 917 -11.58 60.71 7.11
CA THR A 917 -10.43 59.93 7.60
C THR A 917 -9.41 60.85 8.27
N THR A 918 -8.85 60.46 9.42
CA THR A 918 -7.67 61.09 10.03
C THR A 918 -6.77 60.01 10.62
N ILE A 919 -5.47 60.11 10.37
CA ILE A 919 -4.41 59.20 10.85
C ILE A 919 -3.73 59.85 12.05
N VAL A 920 -3.51 59.09 13.14
CA VAL A 920 -2.62 59.48 14.24
C VAL A 920 -1.62 58.34 14.50
N LEU A 921 -0.34 58.69 14.44
CA LEU A 921 0.80 57.94 14.96
C LEU A 921 1.00 58.34 16.43
N ASP A 922 1.37 57.42 17.34
CA ASP A 922 2.51 57.69 18.23
C ASP A 922 3.06 56.47 19.01
N LYS A 923 4.26 56.73 19.51
CA LYS A 923 5.36 55.93 20.06
C LYS A 923 5.17 55.33 21.47
N GLN A 924 6.14 54.45 21.77
CA GLN A 924 6.62 53.99 23.07
C GLN A 924 6.50 54.99 24.24
N GLN A 925 6.18 54.47 25.43
CA GLN A 925 6.79 54.92 26.68
C GLN A 925 6.72 53.87 27.81
N VAL A 926 7.85 53.69 28.48
CA VAL A 926 8.05 53.09 29.80
C VAL A 926 7.77 54.16 30.86
N VAL A 927 7.08 53.84 31.97
CA VAL A 927 7.35 54.24 33.38
C VAL A 927 6.38 53.46 34.29
N GLY A 928 6.87 52.97 35.44
CA GLY A 928 6.13 52.10 36.38
C GLY A 928 5.62 52.74 37.67
N SER A 929 5.39 51.89 38.67
CA SER A 929 5.37 52.09 40.15
C SER A 929 4.18 51.38 40.83
N GLY A 930 4.43 50.78 42.01
CA GLY A 930 3.35 50.45 42.96
C GLY A 930 3.50 49.13 43.76
N ARG A 931 4.03 49.22 44.98
CA ARG A 931 4.20 48.17 46.03
C ARG A 931 2.90 47.45 46.46
N LYS A 932 3.01 46.17 46.90
CA LYS A 932 2.88 45.77 48.33
C LYS A 932 3.18 44.28 48.59
N ASP A 933 3.68 44.06 49.81
CA ASP A 933 4.25 42.86 50.44
C ASP A 933 3.34 41.62 50.55
N SER A 934 3.93 40.42 50.56
CA SER A 934 4.15 39.64 51.80
C SER A 934 4.83 38.27 51.57
N ARG A 935 5.98 38.11 52.24
CA ARG A 935 6.50 36.96 53.03
C ARG A 935 6.11 35.53 52.58
N GLY A 936 7.01 34.55 52.42
CA GLY A 936 8.44 34.55 52.75
C GLY A 936 9.14 33.22 52.44
N ARG A 937 10.47 33.30 52.52
CA ARG A 937 11.53 32.34 52.92
C ARG A 937 11.22 30.83 52.79
N GLY A 938 12.10 30.00 52.25
CA GLY A 938 13.56 30.11 52.33
C GLY A 938 14.34 29.27 51.30
N SER A 939 15.50 29.84 50.98
CA SER A 939 16.69 29.24 50.39
C SER A 939 17.24 28.08 51.22
N ILE A 940 18.00 27.18 50.58
CA ILE A 940 19.44 26.96 50.84
C ILE A 940 19.98 26.03 49.74
N THR A 941 20.98 26.52 49.01
CA THR A 941 21.93 25.78 48.17
C THR A 941 23.22 25.50 48.99
N PRO A 942 24.35 25.09 48.40
CA PRO A 942 24.78 23.76 47.97
C PRO A 942 26.10 23.35 48.68
N HIS A 943 26.74 22.21 48.38
CA HIS A 943 28.21 21.90 48.47
C HIS A 943 28.41 20.44 48.01
N SER A 944 29.25 20.05 47.03
CA SER A 944 30.67 20.23 46.72
C SER A 944 31.59 19.08 47.21
N ALA A 945 32.43 18.62 46.27
CA ALA A 945 33.80 18.09 46.40
C ALA A 945 34.11 16.63 46.81
N ALA A 946 34.70 15.91 45.82
CA ALA A 946 36.09 15.41 45.80
C ALA A 946 36.52 14.03 46.35
N SER A 947 37.11 13.27 45.41
CA SER A 947 38.46 12.63 45.45
C SER A 947 38.66 11.16 45.93
N SER A 948 39.17 10.38 44.96
CA SER A 948 40.31 9.44 45.00
C SER A 948 40.40 8.31 46.05
N ARG A 949 40.67 7.08 45.57
CA ARG A 949 41.84 6.27 45.96
C ARG A 949 42.07 5.07 45.02
N ARG A 950 43.34 4.90 44.61
CA ARG A 950 43.93 3.70 44.02
C ARG A 950 44.07 2.61 45.08
N MET A 951 44.02 1.34 44.67
CA MET A 951 44.91 0.32 45.22
C MET A 951 45.22 -0.76 44.18
N THR A 952 46.51 -0.95 43.93
CA THR A 952 47.14 -1.99 43.11
C THR A 952 47.52 -3.16 44.02
N LEU A 953 47.44 -4.41 43.55
CA LEU A 953 48.30 -5.50 44.04
C LEU A 953 48.47 -6.56 42.95
N ARG A 954 49.64 -7.21 42.96
CA ARG A 954 50.33 -7.91 41.88
C ARG A 954 50.45 -9.43 42.15
N PHE A 955 50.81 -10.14 41.08
CA PHE A 955 51.68 -11.33 40.94
C PHE A 955 51.13 -12.75 41.12
N GLY A 956 51.58 -13.63 40.20
CA GLY A 956 51.66 -15.08 40.38
C GLY A 956 51.72 -15.88 39.07
N VAL A 957 52.94 -16.17 38.59
CA VAL A 957 53.25 -17.13 37.51
C VAL A 957 53.63 -18.46 38.16
N GLU A 958 53.22 -19.62 37.61
CA GLU A 958 54.06 -20.84 37.61
C GLU A 958 53.56 -21.96 36.66
N LYS A 959 54.52 -22.74 36.15
CA LYS A 959 54.44 -23.89 35.23
C LYS A 959 54.45 -25.21 36.02
N GLY A 960 53.97 -26.32 35.43
CA GLY A 960 54.29 -27.69 35.91
C GLY A 960 53.51 -28.79 35.18
N ALA A 961 54.16 -29.94 34.88
CA ALA A 961 53.77 -30.93 33.87
C ALA A 961 53.36 -32.33 34.41
N GLN A 962 52.85 -33.20 33.50
CA GLN A 962 52.91 -34.69 33.47
C GLN A 962 52.08 -35.54 34.48
N LYS A 963 51.62 -36.79 34.24
CA LYS A 963 51.33 -37.70 33.10
C LYS A 963 50.84 -39.08 33.68
N GLN A 964 50.32 -39.96 32.81
CA GLN A 964 50.19 -41.46 32.82
C GLN A 964 48.74 -42.01 32.88
N GLU A 965 48.15 -42.67 31.86
CA GLU A 965 48.39 -43.98 31.15
C GLU A 965 48.00 -45.24 31.96
N PRO A 966 47.69 -46.45 31.38
CA PRO A 966 48.03 -47.01 30.04
C PRO A 966 46.91 -47.82 29.28
N ARG A 967 46.88 -47.84 27.92
CA ARG A 967 47.36 -48.83 26.88
C ARG A 967 46.50 -50.08 26.54
N THR A 968 45.96 -50.09 25.30
CA THR A 968 46.06 -51.05 24.13
C THR A 968 46.38 -52.56 24.33
N PRO A 969 46.11 -53.52 23.38
CA PRO A 969 46.20 -53.38 21.89
C PRO A 969 45.31 -54.24 20.93
N ARG A 970 45.17 -53.71 19.71
CA ARG A 970 45.25 -54.26 18.31
C ARG A 970 45.23 -55.78 17.96
N LYS A 971 44.61 -56.00 16.77
CA LYS A 971 44.88 -56.93 15.62
C LYS A 971 44.27 -58.35 15.64
N ALA A 972 43.50 -58.71 14.61
CA ALA A 972 43.91 -59.53 13.45
C ALA A 972 42.68 -59.97 12.60
N ALA A 973 42.94 -60.45 11.38
CA ALA A 973 42.05 -60.59 10.24
C ALA A 973 41.45 -62.00 10.04
N GLU A 974 40.47 -62.06 9.11
CA GLU A 974 40.13 -63.16 8.17
C GLU A 974 39.64 -64.53 8.68
N LYS A 975 38.43 -64.94 8.23
CA LYS A 975 38.23 -66.05 7.25
C LYS A 975 36.75 -66.26 6.81
N GLN A 976 36.64 -66.55 5.51
CA GLN A 976 35.62 -67.24 4.67
C GLN A 976 34.95 -68.48 5.31
N GLU A 977 33.86 -69.11 4.85
CA GLU A 977 32.99 -69.10 3.64
C GLU A 977 31.73 -69.98 3.88
N ASP A 978 30.81 -69.98 2.89
CA ASP A 978 29.78 -70.98 2.52
C ASP A 978 28.42 -71.01 3.25
N SER A 979 27.26 -71.20 2.59
CA SER A 979 26.86 -71.30 1.18
C SER A 979 25.31 -71.41 1.09
N ALA A 980 24.78 -71.26 -0.14
CA ALA A 980 23.50 -71.77 -0.69
C ALA A 980 22.28 -70.81 -0.83
N ASP A 981 22.07 -70.39 -2.09
CA ASP A 981 20.83 -69.92 -2.74
C ASP A 981 20.35 -71.02 -3.72
N PRO A 982 19.10 -71.04 -4.24
CA PRO A 982 18.90 -70.39 -5.54
C PRO A 982 17.50 -69.74 -5.80
N GLY A 983 17.55 -68.49 -6.27
CA GLY A 983 17.01 -68.03 -7.56
C GLY A 983 15.53 -67.59 -7.66
N LEU A 984 15.11 -66.68 -8.54
CA LEU A 984 15.76 -65.73 -9.47
C LEU A 984 14.61 -64.92 -10.12
N VAL A 985 14.76 -63.62 -10.40
CA VAL A 985 14.49 -62.96 -11.71
C VAL A 985 14.86 -61.46 -11.63
N LYS A 986 15.96 -61.13 -12.34
CA LYS A 986 16.32 -59.95 -13.16
C LYS A 986 16.41 -58.53 -12.57
N SER A 987 17.65 -58.06 -12.40
CA SER A 987 18.11 -56.67 -12.60
C SER A 987 19.59 -56.67 -13.03
N GLU A 988 19.97 -55.79 -13.96
CA GLU A 988 21.32 -55.62 -14.55
C GLU A 988 21.59 -54.10 -14.72
N PRO A 989 22.84 -53.60 -14.82
CA PRO A 989 23.84 -53.55 -13.75
C PRO A 989 24.46 -52.15 -13.51
N GLU A 990 25.01 -51.94 -12.32
CA GLU A 990 25.93 -50.83 -11.96
C GLU A 990 27.36 -51.08 -12.47
N ALA A 991 28.07 -49.99 -12.81
CA ALA A 991 29.46 -49.97 -13.23
C ALA A 991 30.42 -49.51 -12.10
N THR A 992 31.65 -49.99 -12.20
CA THR A 992 32.81 -49.97 -11.29
C THR A 992 33.37 -48.59 -10.85
N PRO A 993 34.16 -48.54 -9.74
CA PRO A 993 34.76 -47.31 -9.20
C PRO A 993 36.12 -46.96 -9.86
N GLU A 994 36.28 -45.69 -10.29
CA GLU A 994 37.56 -45.10 -10.72
C GLU A 994 38.25 -44.29 -9.60
N GLU A 995 39.59 -44.31 -9.61
CA GLU A 995 40.53 -43.63 -8.71
C GLU A 995 40.38 -42.09 -8.63
N PRO A 996 40.86 -41.43 -7.54
CA PRO A 996 40.76 -39.98 -7.41
C PRO A 996 41.80 -39.26 -8.29
N ARG A 997 41.32 -38.59 -9.34
CA ARG A 997 42.13 -37.65 -10.14
C ARG A 997 42.40 -36.38 -9.33
N ARG A 998 43.65 -35.91 -9.40
CA ARG A 998 44.10 -34.61 -8.86
C ARG A 998 43.30 -33.46 -9.50
N PRO A 999 43.01 -32.36 -8.78
CA PRO A 999 42.34 -31.22 -9.36
C PRO A 999 43.23 -30.55 -10.42
N ASP A 1000 42.64 -30.30 -11.59
CA ASP A 1000 43.28 -29.61 -12.71
C ASP A 1000 43.75 -28.22 -12.30
N VAL A 1001 45.05 -28.00 -12.44
CA VAL A 1001 45.75 -26.74 -12.12
C VAL A 1001 45.21 -25.56 -12.94
N GLU A 1002 44.56 -25.82 -14.09
CA GLU A 1002 43.94 -24.78 -14.92
C GLU A 1002 42.65 -24.19 -14.33
N MET A 1003 41.84 -24.97 -13.62
CA MET A 1003 40.56 -24.48 -13.06
C MET A 1003 40.76 -23.60 -11.82
N VAL A 1004 41.81 -23.88 -11.03
CA VAL A 1004 42.18 -23.05 -9.87
C VAL A 1004 42.77 -21.71 -10.33
N GLU A 1005 43.53 -21.70 -11.43
CA GLU A 1005 44.11 -20.48 -12.00
C GLU A 1005 43.03 -19.62 -12.69
N LEU A 1006 42.05 -20.23 -13.37
CA LEU A 1006 40.88 -19.55 -13.95
C LEU A 1006 39.99 -18.91 -12.87
N GLN A 1007 39.74 -19.62 -11.76
CA GLN A 1007 38.97 -19.06 -10.64
C GLN A 1007 39.71 -17.89 -9.97
N ARG A 1008 41.03 -17.98 -9.83
CA ARG A 1008 41.87 -16.89 -9.30
C ARG A 1008 41.86 -15.65 -10.20
N GLN A 1009 41.87 -15.85 -11.53
CA GLN A 1009 41.80 -14.76 -12.51
C GLN A 1009 40.40 -14.10 -12.53
N LEU A 1010 39.34 -14.87 -12.34
CA LEU A 1010 37.96 -14.38 -12.17
C LEU A 1010 37.77 -13.58 -10.88
N ASP A 1011 38.35 -14.03 -9.77
CA ASP A 1011 38.28 -13.34 -8.48
C ASP A 1011 39.06 -12.02 -8.49
N VAL A 1012 40.23 -11.98 -9.13
CA VAL A 1012 41.00 -10.73 -9.33
C VAL A 1012 40.26 -9.75 -10.24
N SER A 1013 39.58 -10.23 -11.29
CA SER A 1013 38.75 -9.40 -12.17
C SER A 1013 37.52 -8.83 -11.45
N CYS A 1014 36.87 -9.61 -10.58
CA CYS A 1014 35.75 -9.16 -9.76
C CYS A 1014 36.18 -8.14 -8.69
N GLN A 1015 37.33 -8.33 -8.05
CA GLN A 1015 37.88 -7.38 -7.09
C GLN A 1015 38.29 -6.06 -7.75
N GLN A 1016 38.88 -6.10 -8.96
CA GLN A 1016 39.20 -4.90 -9.72
C GLN A 1016 37.94 -4.15 -10.19
N LYS A 1017 36.89 -4.87 -10.57
CA LYS A 1017 35.59 -4.29 -10.92
C LYS A 1017 34.92 -3.62 -9.71
N ALA A 1018 34.93 -4.29 -8.55
CA ALA A 1018 34.37 -3.75 -7.31
C ALA A 1018 35.16 -2.53 -6.81
N ALA A 1019 36.49 -2.52 -6.92
CA ALA A 1019 37.31 -1.36 -6.59
C ALA A 1019 37.03 -0.16 -7.51
N MET A 1020 36.80 -0.41 -8.80
CA MET A 1020 36.46 0.63 -9.77
C MET A 1020 35.03 1.18 -9.57
N GLU A 1021 34.08 0.34 -9.15
CA GLU A 1021 32.72 0.74 -8.77
C GLU A 1021 32.72 1.58 -7.48
N ASN A 1022 33.52 1.20 -6.46
CA ASN A 1022 33.73 2.02 -5.26
C ASN A 1022 34.37 3.38 -5.59
N GLN A 1023 35.36 3.44 -6.48
CA GLN A 1023 35.97 4.71 -6.88
C GLN A 1023 34.99 5.62 -7.65
N LEU A 1024 34.06 5.03 -8.42
CA LEU A 1024 32.98 5.77 -9.09
C LEU A 1024 31.95 6.31 -8.09
N GLU A 1025 31.66 5.56 -7.04
CA GLU A 1025 30.73 5.97 -5.98
C GLU A 1025 31.31 7.14 -5.16
N VAL A 1026 32.58 7.06 -4.77
CA VAL A 1026 33.32 8.16 -4.12
C VAL A 1026 33.38 9.40 -5.01
N ALA A 1027 33.58 9.23 -6.32
CA ALA A 1027 33.57 10.35 -7.27
C ALA A 1027 32.17 11.01 -7.37
N TRP A 1028 31.09 10.22 -7.28
CA TRP A 1028 29.73 10.72 -7.28
C TRP A 1028 29.36 11.49 -6.00
N GLU A 1029 29.80 11.00 -4.85
CA GLU A 1029 29.63 11.71 -3.57
C GLU A 1029 30.38 13.04 -3.56
N LEU A 1030 31.61 13.06 -4.09
CA LEU A 1030 32.40 14.29 -4.19
C LEU A 1030 31.74 15.32 -5.12
N VAL A 1031 31.14 14.87 -6.24
CA VAL A 1031 30.39 15.74 -7.16
C VAL A 1031 29.10 16.27 -6.51
N ALA A 1032 28.42 15.47 -5.70
CA ALA A 1032 27.25 15.89 -4.95
C ALA A 1032 27.60 16.94 -3.88
N GLU A 1033 28.70 16.73 -3.14
CA GLU A 1033 29.18 17.69 -2.13
C GLU A 1033 29.61 19.02 -2.76
N LEU A 1034 30.36 18.98 -3.88
CA LEU A 1034 30.76 20.19 -4.61
C LEU A 1034 29.56 20.95 -5.18
N ARG A 1035 28.51 20.24 -5.61
CA ARG A 1035 27.26 20.85 -6.06
C ARG A 1035 26.50 21.50 -4.90
N GLY A 1036 26.48 20.89 -3.72
CA GLY A 1036 25.91 21.47 -2.51
C GLY A 1036 26.60 22.79 -2.13
N ARG A 1037 27.93 22.78 -2.06
CA ARG A 1037 28.72 23.99 -1.75
C ARG A 1037 28.54 25.12 -2.78
N LEU A 1038 28.34 24.78 -4.05
CA LEU A 1038 28.06 25.77 -5.10
C LEU A 1038 26.69 26.44 -4.91
N VAL A 1039 25.67 25.69 -4.50
CA VAL A 1039 24.33 26.22 -4.18
C VAL A 1039 24.42 27.16 -2.97
N ASP A 1040 25.10 26.74 -1.91
CA ASP A 1040 25.27 27.55 -0.71
C ASP A 1040 26.02 28.88 -1.00
N THR A 1041 27.06 28.82 -1.86
CA THR A 1041 27.84 30.01 -2.24
C THR A 1041 27.01 30.98 -3.11
N LEU A 1042 26.14 30.46 -3.99
CA LEU A 1042 25.24 31.27 -4.81
C LEU A 1042 24.09 31.88 -3.98
N GLU A 1043 23.61 31.18 -2.96
CA GLU A 1043 22.62 31.72 -2.03
C GLU A 1043 23.21 32.80 -1.11
N GLN A 1044 24.44 32.60 -0.61
CA GLN A 1044 25.15 33.63 0.15
C GLN A 1044 25.45 34.88 -0.71
N GLY A 1045 25.84 34.70 -1.97
CA GLY A 1045 26.04 35.82 -2.92
C GLY A 1045 24.77 36.64 -3.19
N LYS A 1046 23.61 35.97 -3.26
CA LYS A 1046 22.29 36.65 -3.39
C LYS A 1046 21.91 37.41 -2.13
N GLN A 1047 22.15 36.84 -0.94
CA GLN A 1047 21.88 37.50 0.33
C GLN A 1047 22.76 38.74 0.54
N SER A 1048 24.03 38.72 0.10
CA SER A 1048 24.91 39.90 0.17
C SER A 1048 24.50 41.02 -0.80
N ALA A 1049 24.01 40.69 -2.00
CA ALA A 1049 23.59 41.68 -3.00
C ALA A 1049 22.29 42.41 -2.64
N GLU A 1050 21.45 41.83 -1.78
CA GLU A 1050 20.22 42.47 -1.28
C GLU A 1050 20.44 43.42 -0.10
N SER A 1051 21.68 43.55 0.41
CA SER A 1051 22.00 44.30 1.64
C SER A 1051 22.77 45.62 1.49
N GLU A 1052 23.09 46.07 0.27
CA GLU A 1052 23.73 47.37 0.04
C GLU A 1052 22.77 48.44 -0.53
N PRO A 1053 22.69 49.66 0.05
CA PRO A 1053 21.90 50.73 -0.52
C PRO A 1053 22.64 51.44 -1.66
N ALA A 1054 22.03 51.49 -2.85
CA ALA A 1054 22.53 52.26 -3.98
C ALA A 1054 22.38 53.78 -3.73
N THR A 1055 23.51 54.48 -3.62
CA THR A 1055 23.56 55.95 -3.47
C THR A 1055 23.38 56.62 -4.83
N VAL A 1056 22.29 57.40 -5.00
CA VAL A 1056 22.04 58.22 -6.21
C VAL A 1056 22.66 59.60 -6.03
N VAL A 1057 23.66 59.94 -6.85
CA VAL A 1057 24.19 61.31 -6.96
C VAL A 1057 23.31 62.13 -7.89
N ARG A 1058 22.74 63.22 -7.37
CA ARG A 1058 21.97 64.22 -8.11
C ARG A 1058 22.90 65.23 -8.79
N ALA A 1059 22.82 65.37 -10.10
CA ALA A 1059 23.27 66.56 -10.84
C ALA A 1059 22.06 67.19 -11.56
N GLY A 1060 21.93 68.51 -11.49
CA GLY A 1060 20.71 69.23 -11.84
C GLY A 1060 20.75 70.03 -13.14
N LYS A 1061 19.53 70.42 -13.54
CA LYS A 1061 19.09 71.62 -14.29
C LYS A 1061 19.38 71.78 -15.81
N LYS A 1062 18.25 72.05 -16.49
CA LYS A 1062 17.95 73.02 -17.57
C LYS A 1062 17.81 72.54 -19.04
N GLU A 1063 16.58 72.75 -19.53
CA GLU A 1063 16.12 73.35 -20.80
C GLU A 1063 16.53 72.83 -22.19
N ASN A 1064 15.47 72.71 -23.02
CA ASN A 1064 15.36 72.83 -24.48
C ASN A 1064 15.77 71.66 -25.42
N GLY A 1065 14.79 71.27 -26.25
CA GLY A 1065 14.93 71.18 -27.72
C GLY A 1065 15.45 69.87 -28.35
N SER A 1066 14.56 69.24 -29.13
CA SER A 1066 14.82 68.53 -30.41
C SER A 1066 15.82 67.35 -30.52
N GLN A 1067 15.31 66.29 -31.18
CA GLN A 1067 15.97 65.30 -32.04
C GLN A 1067 16.88 64.20 -31.44
N MET A 1068 16.80 63.04 -32.11
CA MET A 1068 17.46 61.75 -31.86
C MET A 1068 18.96 61.85 -31.59
N GLN A 1069 19.48 61.02 -30.66
CA GLN A 1069 20.65 60.18 -30.90
C GLN A 1069 20.83 59.11 -29.80
N THR A 1070 21.28 57.94 -30.23
CA THR A 1070 21.74 56.78 -29.44
C THR A 1070 23.01 57.09 -28.65
N ALA A 1071 23.06 56.74 -27.37
CA ALA A 1071 24.32 56.55 -26.63
C ALA A 1071 24.19 55.39 -25.64
N GLN A 1072 24.91 54.30 -25.91
CA GLN A 1072 25.19 53.22 -24.97
C GLN A 1072 26.14 53.73 -23.89
N GLY A 1073 25.73 53.70 -22.63
CA GLY A 1073 26.61 53.82 -21.46
C GLY A 1073 26.89 52.44 -20.88
N GLN A 1074 28.14 51.98 -20.96
CA GLN A 1074 28.62 50.74 -20.34
C GLN A 1074 28.71 50.90 -18.81
N LEU A 1075 28.14 49.95 -18.06
CA LEU A 1075 28.46 49.70 -16.65
C LEU A 1075 29.68 48.75 -16.61
N GLN A 1076 30.78 49.17 -15.98
CA GLN A 1076 31.90 48.27 -15.69
C GLN A 1076 31.66 47.54 -14.36
N PRO A 1077 31.82 46.20 -14.30
CA PRO A 1077 31.73 45.44 -13.06
C PRO A 1077 33.02 45.61 -12.22
N THR A 1078 32.86 45.67 -10.89
CA THR A 1078 33.97 45.71 -9.92
C THR A 1078 34.75 44.38 -9.89
N GLU A 1079 36.05 44.43 -9.52
CA GLU A 1079 37.00 43.30 -9.52
C GLU A 1079 36.55 42.06 -8.70
N SER A 1080 35.60 42.19 -7.78
CA SER A 1080 35.06 41.06 -7.02
C SER A 1080 34.10 40.18 -7.84
N ASN A 1081 33.34 40.77 -8.77
CA ASN A 1081 32.41 40.05 -9.63
C ASN A 1081 33.11 39.30 -10.78
N SER A 1082 34.25 39.81 -11.27
CA SER A 1082 35.01 39.12 -12.34
C SER A 1082 35.71 37.84 -11.85
N ARG A 1083 36.13 37.79 -10.58
CA ARG A 1083 36.70 36.57 -9.96
C ARG A 1083 35.67 35.48 -9.72
N LEU A 1084 34.46 35.83 -9.29
CA LEU A 1084 33.37 34.87 -9.05
C LEU A 1084 32.86 34.25 -10.36
N VAL A 1085 32.75 35.06 -11.43
CA VAL A 1085 32.39 34.56 -12.77
C VAL A 1085 33.48 33.65 -13.33
N ALA A 1086 34.75 34.01 -13.19
CA ALA A 1086 35.86 33.16 -13.63
C ALA A 1086 35.96 31.82 -12.87
N GLN A 1087 35.64 31.81 -11.57
CA GLN A 1087 35.59 30.58 -10.77
C GLN A 1087 34.38 29.69 -11.14
N ALA A 1088 33.21 30.29 -11.40
CA ALA A 1088 32.03 29.58 -11.87
C ALA A 1088 32.25 28.95 -13.26
N ASP A 1089 32.90 29.67 -14.17
CA ASP A 1089 33.25 29.15 -15.50
C ASP A 1089 34.28 28.00 -15.41
N ALA A 1090 35.30 28.12 -14.55
CA ALA A 1090 36.27 27.05 -14.32
C ALA A 1090 35.62 25.78 -13.75
N LEU A 1091 34.67 25.91 -12.81
CA LEU A 1091 33.91 24.79 -12.26
C LEU A 1091 32.93 24.17 -13.26
N ALA A 1092 32.30 24.98 -14.12
CA ALA A 1092 31.42 24.48 -15.17
C ALA A 1092 32.18 23.67 -16.21
N VAL A 1093 33.41 24.09 -16.56
CA VAL A 1093 34.32 23.34 -17.44
C VAL A 1093 34.76 22.03 -16.80
N ALA A 1094 35.13 22.03 -15.52
CA ALA A 1094 35.51 20.82 -14.79
C ALA A 1094 34.37 19.80 -14.66
N SER A 1095 33.14 20.27 -14.36
CA SER A 1095 31.95 19.43 -14.26
C SER A 1095 31.58 18.80 -15.61
N ARG A 1096 31.73 19.55 -16.71
CA ARG A 1096 31.47 19.06 -18.07
C ARG A 1096 32.51 18.01 -18.50
N ALA A 1097 33.78 18.22 -18.17
CA ALA A 1097 34.85 17.25 -18.41
C ALA A 1097 34.63 15.93 -17.63
N ALA A 1098 34.19 16.00 -16.37
CA ALA A 1098 33.87 14.83 -15.57
C ALA A 1098 32.66 14.04 -16.13
N MET A 1099 31.62 14.74 -16.59
CA MET A 1099 30.47 14.11 -17.24
C MET A 1099 30.82 13.44 -18.58
N ASP A 1100 31.71 14.06 -19.37
CA ASP A 1100 32.14 13.48 -20.64
C ASP A 1100 33.05 12.26 -20.43
N ALA A 1101 33.87 12.25 -19.37
CA ALA A 1101 34.64 11.08 -18.95
C ALA A 1101 33.71 9.92 -18.49
N ALA A 1102 32.69 10.20 -17.69
CA ALA A 1102 31.70 9.21 -17.26
C ALA A 1102 30.94 8.60 -18.45
N LYS A 1103 30.54 9.44 -19.43
CA LYS A 1103 29.90 8.99 -20.67
C LYS A 1103 30.83 8.16 -21.57
N ALA A 1104 32.12 8.48 -21.61
CA ALA A 1104 33.11 7.70 -22.37
C ALA A 1104 33.31 6.30 -21.76
N VAL A 1105 33.35 6.18 -20.42
CA VAL A 1105 33.42 4.89 -19.71
C VAL A 1105 32.14 4.08 -19.92
N GLN A 1106 30.98 4.73 -19.90
CA GLN A 1106 29.70 4.08 -20.14
C GLN A 1106 29.54 3.59 -21.60
N ARG A 1107 30.11 4.32 -22.57
CA ARG A 1107 30.18 3.87 -23.98
C ARG A 1107 31.16 2.72 -24.17
N ALA A 1108 32.30 2.72 -23.48
CA ALA A 1108 33.25 1.61 -23.50
C ALA A 1108 32.64 0.32 -22.92
N LYS A 1109 31.81 0.41 -21.87
CA LYS A 1109 31.03 -0.71 -21.33
C LYS A 1109 30.03 -1.33 -22.33
N TYR A 1110 29.55 -0.55 -23.30
CA TYR A 1110 28.53 -0.97 -24.27
C TYR A 1110 29.09 -1.56 -25.58
N GLN A 1111 30.37 -1.30 -25.90
CA GLN A 1111 30.94 -1.68 -27.21
C GLN A 1111 31.86 -2.92 -27.20
N SER A 1112 32.35 -3.40 -26.05
CA SER A 1112 33.20 -4.60 -25.99
C SER A 1112 32.44 -5.81 -25.44
N GLY A 1113 31.68 -6.47 -26.30
CA GLY A 1113 31.38 -7.89 -26.12
C GLY A 1113 32.61 -8.72 -26.50
N ILE A 1114 33.27 -9.32 -25.49
CA ILE A 1114 34.33 -10.35 -25.55
C ILE A 1114 35.78 -9.86 -25.87
N ALA A 1115 36.70 -10.37 -25.04
CA ALA A 1115 38.19 -10.40 -25.09
C ALA A 1115 38.98 -9.11 -24.73
N ALA A 1116 39.65 -9.17 -23.57
CA ALA A 1116 40.62 -8.19 -23.09
C ALA A 1116 41.99 -8.37 -23.76
N LEU A 1117 42.57 -7.28 -24.29
CA LEU A 1117 44.00 -7.15 -24.57
C LEU A 1117 44.60 -6.14 -23.59
N PRO A 1118 45.78 -6.40 -22.98
CA PRO A 1118 46.38 -5.49 -22.01
C PRO A 1118 47.00 -4.29 -22.73
N TRP A 1119 46.50 -3.08 -22.45
CA TRP A 1119 47.16 -1.85 -22.86
C TRP A 1119 48.12 -1.39 -21.76
N SER A 1120 49.41 -1.31 -22.06
CA SER A 1120 50.41 -0.75 -21.15
C SER A 1120 50.25 0.78 -21.04
N SER A 1121 50.29 1.28 -19.81
CA SER A 1121 50.15 2.69 -19.39
C SER A 1121 51.05 3.69 -20.14
N SER A 1122 52.13 3.23 -20.76
CA SER A 1122 53.08 4.04 -21.53
C SER A 1122 52.50 4.61 -22.85
N ARG A 1123 51.50 3.98 -23.48
CA ARG A 1123 50.95 4.46 -24.76
C ARG A 1123 49.83 5.50 -24.62
N LEU A 1124 49.18 5.56 -23.46
CA LEU A 1124 48.13 6.55 -23.18
C LEU A 1124 48.74 7.93 -22.86
N ALA A 1125 49.83 7.94 -22.09
CA ALA A 1125 50.57 9.16 -21.74
C ALA A 1125 51.14 9.88 -22.98
N ALA A 1126 51.67 9.13 -23.96
CA ALA A 1126 52.24 9.71 -25.19
C ALA A 1126 51.20 10.32 -26.14
N ARG A 1127 49.92 9.91 -26.06
CA ARG A 1127 48.82 10.48 -26.88
C ARG A 1127 48.16 11.70 -26.24
N MET A 1128 48.29 11.88 -24.92
CA MET A 1128 47.63 12.97 -24.18
C MET A 1128 48.46 14.27 -24.11
N THR A 1129 49.78 14.20 -24.29
CA THR A 1129 50.67 15.38 -24.30
C THR A 1129 50.46 16.31 -25.50
N HIS A 1130 49.85 15.83 -26.59
CA HIS A 1130 49.63 16.60 -27.81
C HIS A 1130 48.27 17.30 -27.91
N ARG A 1131 47.46 17.33 -26.83
CA ARG A 1131 46.17 18.04 -26.80
C ARG A 1131 46.19 19.23 -25.83
N PRO A 1132 45.50 20.34 -26.14
CA PRO A 1132 45.39 21.47 -25.22
C PRO A 1132 44.72 21.01 -23.92
N GLY A 1133 45.39 21.21 -22.78
CA GLY A 1133 44.98 20.73 -21.45
C GLY A 1133 45.71 19.46 -20.96
N GLY A 1134 46.51 18.80 -21.79
CA GLY A 1134 47.28 17.60 -21.43
C GLY A 1134 48.18 17.74 -20.19
N PRO A 1135 48.92 18.85 -19.99
CA PRO A 1135 49.78 19.02 -18.82
C PRO A 1135 49.02 19.15 -17.49
N ALA A 1136 47.82 19.75 -17.51
CA ALA A 1136 46.99 19.91 -16.32
C ALA A 1136 46.35 18.57 -15.90
N LEU A 1137 45.99 17.73 -16.87
CA LEU A 1137 45.43 16.40 -16.62
C LEU A 1137 46.46 15.42 -16.06
N CYS A 1138 47.71 15.47 -16.52
CA CYS A 1138 48.80 14.67 -15.95
C CYS A 1138 49.15 15.08 -14.51
N SER A 1139 49.01 16.37 -14.19
CA SER A 1139 49.26 16.88 -12.83
C SER A 1139 48.16 16.46 -11.85
N LEU A 1140 46.90 16.38 -12.32
CA LEU A 1140 45.77 15.91 -11.53
C LEU A 1140 45.81 14.39 -11.29
N LEU A 1141 46.25 13.61 -12.28
CA LEU A 1141 46.41 12.15 -12.18
C LEU A 1141 47.63 11.72 -11.34
N SER A 1142 48.57 12.61 -11.08
CA SER A 1142 49.70 12.36 -10.17
C SER A 1142 49.43 12.82 -8.74
N PHE A 1143 48.34 13.58 -8.53
CA PHE A 1143 47.92 14.12 -7.24
C PHE A 1143 46.81 13.30 -6.58
N LEU A 1144 45.95 12.66 -7.40
CA LEU A 1144 45.11 11.52 -7.02
C LEU A 1144 45.97 10.26 -6.89
#